data_AF-A0A0Q8DGZ9-F1
#
_entry.id   AF-A0A0Q8DGZ9-F1
#
_cell.length_a   1.000
_cell.length_b   1.000
_cell.length_c   1.000
_cell.angle_alpha   90.00
_cell.angle_beta   90.00
_cell.angle_gamma   90.00
#
_symmetry.space_group_name_H-M   'P 1'
#
loop_
_entity.id
_entity.type
_entity.pdbx_description
1 polymer ?
#
loop_
_entity_poly.entity_id
_entity_poly.type
_entity_poly.pdbx_seq_one_letter_code
_entity_poly.pdbx_strand_id
1 'polypeptide(L)'
;MISSHDNQAAPSTWPTLAGTALRVAFGVIWAVSAALTWTDGFADHYVGYLHNAATGQPAWSAWWFQMWIALVTPNVGLFVWATRIAETLLALALLLGFARKITYVVGILFSLLIWSTAEGFGGPYSVGANNIGAAISFVLIFAALIVINLRAGPSPYSVDYLIESRWPSWRRFSEWNSRVPLEQVQHLSWRVQGPALAGVLLLVALLLAGLHSALNVRSASPAAAAAAVTPLSLASTQPIKQARDARLPPLQPGDSVDVQITSSDDTVEIASGVQYQAWTFGKTVPGPVIHVRQGQTVNVTLTNRGTMQHSIDFHSAITPPSLHYVDIMPGESITFSFVAKVPGAFLYHCGTPPVLLHIGNGMYGAIIVDPAEPLPPAAESYVLVQGEWYTQQVSGTLMAGNYEKMQQIRPDEVVFNGAAFQYVQHPLTAKPGDLVRLYVVNAGPSLWSAFHVIGAIFDKVYPGGNPAQAIDGVSTYTVGPGEGAVFDLTLDEAGHYPFVDHSMAHAVLGAQGILEIATPGEALAKPQITKAPVDENAAPPPAATGPYTFDPAHGAQLYGTYCAACHQPTGLGLPGAFPPLKGNPAVLNADPTKQLDVILHGLHGEAIDGVSYPSAMPPFAASLNDADIADIANHERISWGNQAKQVTAEQVKAVRDASK
;
A
#
# COMPACT_ATOMS: atom_id res chain seq x y z
N MET A 1 76.04 -35.31 29.38
CA MET A 1 75.74 -35.29 27.93
C MET A 1 74.26 -35.55 27.74
N ILE A 2 73.70 -34.86 26.76
CA ILE A 2 72.29 -34.68 26.40
C ILE A 2 71.69 -35.98 25.85
N SER A 3 70.41 -36.26 26.15
CA SER A 3 69.43 -36.65 25.12
C SER A 3 68.00 -36.55 25.70
N SER A 4 67.33 -35.45 25.38
CA SER A 4 65.90 -35.24 25.57
C SER A 4 65.14 -35.98 24.46
N HIS A 5 64.38 -37.00 24.82
CA HIS A 5 63.36 -37.54 23.91
C HIS A 5 62.16 -36.58 23.87
N ASP A 6 62.13 -35.75 22.82
CA ASP A 6 60.93 -35.01 22.41
C ASP A 6 59.83 -35.99 22.02
N ASN A 7 58.82 -36.12 22.89
CA ASN A 7 57.54 -36.72 22.54
C ASN A 7 56.74 -35.67 21.74
N GLN A 8 56.97 -35.60 20.42
CA GLN A 8 56.09 -34.84 19.54
C GLN A 8 54.73 -35.55 19.48
N ALA A 9 53.71 -34.95 20.10
CA ALA A 9 52.33 -35.38 19.96
C ALA A 9 51.95 -35.39 18.47
N ALA A 10 51.37 -36.49 17.99
CA ALA A 10 50.85 -36.58 16.63
C ALA A 10 49.89 -35.40 16.37
N PRO A 11 50.05 -34.66 15.25
CA PRO A 11 49.20 -33.50 14.97
C PRO A 11 47.74 -33.93 14.95
N SER A 12 46.91 -33.30 15.79
CA SER A 12 45.48 -33.61 15.88
C SER A 12 44.85 -33.48 14.49
N THR A 13 44.19 -34.53 13.99
CA THR A 13 43.49 -34.53 12.69
C THR A 13 42.10 -33.86 12.76
N TRP A 14 41.64 -33.54 13.97
CA TRP A 14 40.36 -32.89 14.25
C TRP A 14 40.13 -31.54 13.55
N PRO A 15 41.12 -30.62 13.47
CA PRO A 15 40.96 -29.36 12.74
C PRO A 15 40.71 -29.55 11.24
N THR A 16 41.33 -30.55 10.62
CA THR A 16 41.15 -30.86 9.19
C THR A 16 39.75 -31.42 8.91
N LEU A 17 39.24 -32.27 9.81
CA LEU A 17 37.88 -32.80 9.72
C LEU A 17 36.83 -31.71 9.96
N ALA A 18 37.00 -30.91 11.03
CA ALA A 18 36.10 -29.80 11.35
C ALA A 18 36.07 -28.75 10.24
N GLY A 19 37.23 -28.42 9.66
CA GLY A 19 37.33 -27.52 8.51
C GLY A 19 36.63 -28.06 7.27
N THR A 20 36.73 -29.37 7.01
CA THR A 20 36.05 -30.02 5.89
C THR A 20 34.53 -30.03 6.10
N ALA A 21 34.07 -30.39 7.31
CA ALA A 21 32.65 -30.40 7.65
C ALA A 21 32.03 -29.00 7.54
N LEU A 22 32.71 -27.97 8.07
CA LEU A 22 32.27 -26.57 7.94
C LEU A 22 32.20 -26.13 6.48
N ARG A 23 33.23 -26.44 5.67
CA ARG A 23 33.28 -26.10 4.24
C ARG A 23 32.12 -26.72 3.48
N VAL A 24 31.86 -28.01 3.71
CA VAL A 24 30.78 -28.73 3.02
C VAL A 24 29.41 -28.23 3.48
N ALA A 25 29.20 -28.05 4.79
CA ALA A 25 27.96 -27.47 5.32
C ALA A 25 27.68 -26.09 4.73
N PHE A 26 28.71 -25.25 4.62
CA PHE A 26 28.58 -23.93 4.01
C PHE A 26 28.35 -24.02 2.49
N GLY A 27 28.98 -24.96 1.79
CA GLY A 27 28.72 -25.23 0.38
C GLY A 27 27.28 -25.67 0.10
N VAL A 28 26.63 -26.35 1.03
CA VAL A 28 25.19 -26.70 0.94
C VAL A 28 24.32 -25.45 1.06
N ILE A 29 24.64 -24.54 1.99
CA ILE A 29 23.93 -23.25 2.12
C ILE A 29 24.05 -22.46 0.80
N TRP A 30 25.25 -22.40 0.22
CA TRP A 30 25.48 -21.77 -1.09
C TRP A 30 24.74 -22.50 -2.23
N ALA A 31 24.63 -23.82 -2.21
CA ALA A 31 23.88 -24.56 -3.23
C ALA A 31 22.38 -24.25 -3.19
N VAL A 32 21.83 -24.07 -1.98
CA VAL A 32 20.45 -23.60 -1.79
C VAL A 32 20.30 -22.16 -2.31
N SER A 33 21.22 -21.27 -1.94
CA SER A 33 21.24 -19.88 -2.43
C SER A 33 21.28 -19.84 -3.97
N ALA A 34 22.20 -20.60 -4.57
CA ALA A 34 22.30 -20.76 -6.02
C ALA A 34 20.97 -21.23 -6.63
N ALA A 35 20.35 -22.28 -6.09
CA ALA A 35 19.07 -22.77 -6.59
C ALA A 35 17.96 -21.70 -6.57
N LEU A 36 17.91 -20.86 -5.52
CA LEU A 36 16.97 -19.74 -5.43
C LEU A 36 17.21 -18.69 -6.52
N THR A 37 18.47 -18.43 -6.89
CA THR A 37 18.78 -17.48 -7.98
C THR A 37 18.28 -17.94 -9.36
N TRP A 38 18.05 -19.25 -9.54
CA TRP A 38 17.53 -19.81 -10.81
C TRP A 38 16.01 -19.78 -10.92
N THR A 39 15.30 -19.29 -9.89
CA THR A 39 13.86 -19.05 -9.97
C THR A 39 13.55 -17.79 -10.80
N ASP A 40 12.34 -17.73 -11.36
CA ASP A 40 11.88 -16.57 -12.14
C ASP A 40 11.71 -15.34 -11.24
N GLY A 41 11.14 -15.53 -10.04
CA GLY A 41 10.95 -14.44 -9.06
C GLY A 41 12.25 -13.74 -8.65
N PHE A 42 13.40 -14.44 -8.65
CA PHE A 42 14.68 -13.78 -8.40
C PHE A 42 15.06 -12.80 -9.52
N ALA A 43 14.81 -13.16 -10.78
CA ALA A 43 15.10 -12.31 -11.93
C ALA A 43 14.15 -11.11 -11.99
N ASP A 44 12.86 -11.35 -11.76
CA ASP A 44 11.81 -10.32 -11.81
C ASP A 44 11.98 -9.25 -10.71
N HIS A 45 12.59 -9.61 -9.57
CA HIS A 45 12.78 -8.71 -8.44
C HIS A 45 14.22 -8.22 -8.26
N TYR A 46 15.14 -8.56 -9.16
CA TYR A 46 16.57 -8.28 -9.02
C TYR A 46 16.88 -6.78 -8.81
N VAL A 47 16.27 -5.91 -9.63
CA VAL A 47 16.40 -4.45 -9.52
C VAL A 47 15.66 -3.93 -8.27
N GLY A 48 14.51 -4.53 -7.96
CA GLY A 48 13.73 -4.18 -6.77
C GLY A 48 14.52 -4.33 -5.47
N TYR A 49 15.36 -5.37 -5.34
CA TYR A 49 16.23 -5.53 -4.16
C TYR A 49 17.16 -4.34 -3.95
N LEU A 50 17.75 -3.78 -5.02
CA LEU A 50 18.65 -2.64 -4.93
C LEU A 50 17.91 -1.34 -4.57
N HIS A 51 16.73 -1.10 -5.14
CA HIS A 51 15.92 0.07 -4.82
C HIS A 51 15.36 0.01 -3.40
N ASN A 52 14.93 -1.16 -2.95
CA ASN A 52 14.45 -1.36 -1.59
C ASN A 52 15.60 -1.15 -0.59
N ALA A 53 16.79 -1.69 -0.85
CA ALA A 53 17.95 -1.51 -0.01
C ALA A 53 18.40 -0.04 0.11
N ALA A 54 18.14 0.79 -0.92
CA ALA A 54 18.42 2.22 -0.91
C ALA A 54 17.41 3.02 -0.05
N THR A 55 16.22 2.47 0.20
CA THR A 55 15.15 3.16 0.93
C THR A 55 15.46 3.18 2.42
N GLY A 56 15.46 4.38 3.03
CA GLY A 56 15.77 4.54 4.46
C GLY A 56 17.27 4.53 4.81
N GLN A 57 18.16 4.58 3.82
CA GLN A 57 19.60 4.70 4.04
C GLN A 57 20.03 6.14 4.39
N PRO A 58 21.10 6.31 5.19
CA PRO A 58 21.65 7.63 5.49
C PRO A 58 22.09 8.37 4.22
N ALA A 59 21.96 9.70 4.23
CA ALA A 59 22.28 10.53 3.07
C ALA A 59 23.73 10.35 2.53
N TRP A 60 24.69 10.00 3.39
CA TRP A 60 26.08 9.82 2.99
C TRP A 60 26.32 8.60 2.08
N SER A 61 25.44 7.58 2.11
CA SER A 61 25.56 6.37 1.29
C SER A 61 24.70 6.41 0.03
N ALA A 62 23.84 7.42 -0.14
CA ALA A 62 22.92 7.53 -1.28
C ALA A 62 23.63 7.46 -2.65
N TRP A 63 24.79 8.09 -2.79
CA TRP A 63 25.56 8.08 -4.04
C TRP A 63 26.00 6.67 -4.48
N TRP A 64 26.29 5.79 -3.51
CA TRP A 64 26.74 4.42 -3.77
C TRP A 64 25.61 3.59 -4.38
N PHE A 65 24.41 3.67 -3.80
CA PHE A 65 23.23 2.98 -4.33
C PHE A 65 22.80 3.54 -5.68
N GLN A 66 22.83 4.87 -5.86
CA GLN A 66 22.52 5.49 -7.15
C GLN A 66 23.47 5.04 -8.26
N MET A 67 24.77 4.94 -7.97
CA MET A 67 25.76 4.40 -8.92
C MET A 67 25.44 2.96 -9.32
N TRP A 68 25.14 2.09 -8.36
CA TRP A 68 24.81 0.68 -8.63
C TRP A 68 23.48 0.52 -9.37
N ILE A 69 22.45 1.27 -8.98
CA ILE A 69 21.15 1.29 -9.67
C ILE A 69 21.35 1.74 -11.12
N ALA A 70 22.08 2.83 -11.37
CA ALA A 70 22.35 3.32 -12.71
C ALA A 70 23.13 2.31 -13.57
N LEU A 71 23.98 1.49 -12.96
CA LEU A 71 24.75 0.44 -13.65
C LEU A 71 23.90 -0.81 -13.93
N VAL A 72 23.12 -1.26 -12.94
CA VAL A 72 22.40 -2.55 -12.96
C VAL A 72 21.09 -2.46 -13.72
N THR A 73 20.28 -1.42 -13.51
CA THR A 73 18.95 -1.29 -14.14
C THR A 73 18.97 -1.44 -15.66
N PRO A 74 19.85 -0.76 -16.43
CA PRO A 74 19.91 -0.95 -17.89
C PRO A 74 20.52 -2.29 -18.32
N ASN A 75 21.17 -3.03 -17.42
CA ASN A 75 21.91 -4.26 -17.71
C ASN A 75 21.44 -5.46 -16.87
N VAL A 76 20.17 -5.46 -16.42
CA VAL A 76 19.66 -6.42 -15.42
C VAL A 76 19.94 -7.87 -15.78
N GLY A 77 19.75 -8.24 -17.04
CA GLY A 77 20.00 -9.61 -17.53
C GLY A 77 21.45 -10.05 -17.29
N LEU A 78 22.43 -9.18 -17.53
CA LEU A 78 23.85 -9.48 -17.30
C LEU A 78 24.12 -9.75 -15.82
N PHE A 79 23.58 -8.93 -14.92
CA PHE A 79 23.82 -9.05 -13.48
C PHE A 79 23.08 -10.24 -12.86
N VAL A 80 21.87 -10.57 -13.33
CA VAL A 80 21.16 -11.80 -12.96
C VAL A 80 21.99 -13.02 -13.33
N TRP A 81 22.45 -13.11 -14.57
CA TRP A 81 23.29 -14.22 -15.03
C TRP A 81 24.63 -14.29 -14.30
N ALA A 82 25.29 -13.15 -14.07
CA ALA A 82 26.53 -13.08 -13.31
C ALA A 82 26.34 -13.61 -11.87
N THR A 83 25.24 -13.25 -11.22
CA THR A 83 24.91 -13.70 -9.85
C THR A 83 24.63 -15.20 -9.82
N ARG A 84 23.81 -15.71 -10.75
CA ARG A 84 23.52 -17.15 -10.90
C ARG A 84 24.79 -17.98 -11.05
N ILE A 85 25.69 -17.53 -11.94
CA ILE A 85 26.95 -18.21 -12.20
C ILE A 85 27.86 -18.14 -10.96
N ALA A 86 28.00 -16.97 -10.35
CA ALA A 86 28.86 -16.78 -9.18
C ALA A 86 28.43 -17.67 -7.99
N GLU A 87 27.13 -17.65 -7.65
CA GLU A 87 26.55 -18.48 -6.59
C GLU A 87 26.75 -19.97 -6.85
N THR A 88 26.48 -20.42 -8.09
CA THR A 88 26.63 -21.82 -8.48
C THR A 88 28.10 -22.28 -8.41
N LEU A 89 29.03 -21.45 -8.89
CA LEU A 89 30.46 -21.77 -8.86
C LEU A 89 31.00 -21.81 -7.42
N LEU A 90 30.59 -20.88 -6.56
CA LEU A 90 30.97 -20.88 -5.15
C LEU A 90 30.44 -22.11 -4.42
N ALA A 91 29.18 -22.49 -4.66
CA ALA A 91 28.58 -23.70 -4.10
C ALA A 91 29.38 -24.95 -4.49
N LEU A 92 29.64 -25.14 -5.78
CA LEU A 92 30.41 -26.30 -6.28
C LEU A 92 31.84 -26.31 -5.74
N ALA A 93 32.52 -25.16 -5.71
CA ALA A 93 33.88 -25.05 -5.23
C ALA A 93 34.00 -25.35 -3.72
N LEU A 94 33.01 -24.93 -2.92
CA LEU A 94 32.92 -25.24 -1.49
C LEU A 94 32.63 -26.72 -1.23
N LEU A 95 31.68 -27.31 -1.95
CA LEU A 95 31.34 -28.73 -1.79
C LEU A 95 32.53 -29.63 -2.15
N LEU A 96 33.13 -29.39 -3.32
CA LEU A 96 34.23 -30.19 -3.84
C LEU A 96 35.58 -29.88 -3.18
N GLY A 97 35.73 -28.70 -2.58
CA GLY A 97 37.03 -28.22 -2.12
C GLY A 97 37.97 -27.96 -3.29
N PHE A 98 37.54 -27.11 -4.21
CA PHE A 98 38.28 -26.72 -5.40
C PHE A 98 38.82 -25.29 -5.26
N ALA A 99 40.09 -25.10 -5.59
CA ALA A 99 40.82 -23.84 -5.52
C ALA A 99 40.57 -23.08 -4.20
N ARG A 100 40.58 -23.79 -3.05
CA ARG A 100 40.04 -23.29 -1.78
C ARG A 100 40.55 -21.91 -1.38
N LYS A 101 41.84 -21.65 -1.55
CA LYS A 101 42.41 -20.32 -1.27
C LYS A 101 41.78 -19.21 -2.11
N ILE A 102 41.57 -19.41 -3.42
CA ILE A 102 40.87 -18.44 -4.27
C ILE A 102 39.40 -18.38 -3.88
N THR A 103 38.74 -19.52 -3.77
CA THR A 103 37.32 -19.65 -3.47
C THR A 103 36.93 -18.89 -2.21
N TYR A 104 37.75 -18.96 -1.14
CA TYR A 104 37.44 -18.26 0.10
C TYR A 104 37.61 -16.74 -0.01
N VAL A 105 38.61 -16.27 -0.78
CA VAL A 105 38.81 -14.84 -1.01
C VAL A 105 37.70 -14.28 -1.89
N VAL A 106 37.37 -14.97 -2.98
CA VAL A 106 36.27 -14.59 -3.88
C VAL A 106 34.94 -14.59 -3.13
N GLY A 107 34.70 -15.59 -2.28
CA GLY A 107 33.54 -15.66 -1.41
C GLY A 107 33.41 -14.44 -0.50
N ILE A 108 34.50 -14.01 0.15
CA ILE A 108 34.50 -12.79 0.98
C ILE A 108 34.13 -11.56 0.14
N LEU A 109 34.79 -11.37 -1.01
CA LEU A 109 34.56 -10.19 -1.85
C LEU A 109 33.12 -10.15 -2.38
N PHE A 110 32.60 -11.30 -2.80
CA PHE A 110 31.25 -11.41 -3.32
C PHE A 110 30.19 -11.20 -2.23
N SER A 111 30.38 -11.76 -1.02
CA SER A 111 29.51 -11.48 0.12
C SER A 111 29.56 -10.00 0.54
N LEU A 112 30.73 -9.36 0.54
CA LEU A 112 30.81 -7.91 0.81
C LEU A 112 30.09 -7.07 -0.24
N LEU A 113 30.14 -7.49 -1.52
CA LEU A 113 29.40 -6.83 -2.58
C LEU A 113 27.89 -6.91 -2.33
N ILE A 114 27.36 -8.11 -2.06
CA ILE A 114 25.94 -8.32 -1.72
C ILE A 114 25.55 -7.48 -0.51
N TRP A 115 26.37 -7.51 0.55
CA TRP A 115 26.13 -6.76 1.77
C TRP A 115 26.02 -5.25 1.53
N SER A 116 26.93 -4.69 0.73
CA SER A 116 26.97 -3.26 0.40
C SER A 116 25.93 -2.82 -0.62
N THR A 117 25.17 -3.75 -1.22
CA THR A 117 24.20 -3.47 -2.29
C THR A 117 22.83 -4.02 -1.92
N ALA A 118 22.56 -5.28 -2.20
CA ALA A 118 21.24 -5.90 -1.99
C ALA A 118 20.81 -5.96 -0.51
N GLU A 119 21.73 -6.03 0.46
CA GLU A 119 21.39 -6.01 1.90
C GLU A 119 21.52 -4.62 2.55
N GLY A 120 21.87 -3.59 1.80
CA GLY A 120 21.84 -2.21 2.30
C GLY A 120 22.71 -1.96 3.54
N PHE A 121 23.90 -2.57 3.62
CA PHE A 121 24.79 -2.52 4.79
C PHE A 121 24.17 -3.04 6.11
N GLY A 122 23.13 -3.89 6.02
CA GLY A 122 22.38 -4.42 7.18
C GLY A 122 21.27 -3.50 7.70
N GLY A 123 20.97 -2.40 7.00
CA GLY A 123 19.92 -1.44 7.36
C GLY A 123 18.47 -1.92 7.11
N PRO A 124 17.46 -1.11 7.46
CA PRO A 124 17.55 0.31 7.80
C PRO A 124 18.11 0.58 9.22
N TYR A 125 18.95 1.61 9.33
CA TYR A 125 19.57 2.02 10.60
C TYR A 125 18.60 2.82 11.47
N SER A 126 17.66 2.14 12.11
CA SER A 126 16.73 2.72 13.09
C SER A 126 17.21 2.50 14.52
N VAL A 127 16.68 3.31 15.47
CA VAL A 127 17.00 3.17 16.90
C VAL A 127 16.52 1.79 17.38
N GLY A 128 17.45 0.95 17.83
CA GLY A 128 17.18 -0.43 18.28
C GLY A 128 17.45 -1.52 17.24
N ALA A 129 17.82 -1.17 16.00
CA ALA A 129 18.22 -2.15 14.99
C ALA A 129 19.54 -2.85 15.39
N ASN A 130 19.54 -4.19 15.39
CA ASN A 130 20.70 -5.03 15.71
C ASN A 130 21.08 -6.01 14.59
N ASN A 131 20.44 -5.91 13.43
CA ASN A 131 20.73 -6.75 12.28
C ASN A 131 21.93 -6.19 11.51
N ILE A 132 22.92 -7.04 11.25
CA ILE A 132 24.14 -6.67 10.50
C ILE A 132 24.13 -7.19 9.06
N GLY A 133 23.10 -7.93 8.65
CA GLY A 133 23.02 -8.59 7.35
C GLY A 133 23.59 -10.01 7.36
N ALA A 134 22.98 -10.91 6.57
CA ALA A 134 23.39 -12.30 6.48
C ALA A 134 24.75 -12.44 5.78
N ALA A 135 25.03 -11.59 4.79
CA ALA A 135 26.27 -11.62 4.03
C ALA A 135 27.51 -11.32 4.88
N ILE A 136 27.41 -10.52 5.96
CA ILE A 136 28.53 -10.37 6.92
C ILE A 136 28.86 -11.68 7.61
N SER A 137 27.84 -12.48 7.95
CA SER A 137 28.07 -13.80 8.57
C SER A 137 28.84 -14.72 7.62
N PHE A 138 28.57 -14.65 6.32
CA PHE A 138 29.30 -15.40 5.29
C PHE A 138 30.77 -14.97 5.19
N VAL A 139 31.05 -13.67 5.26
CA VAL A 139 32.43 -13.14 5.34
C VAL A 139 33.19 -13.76 6.52
N LEU A 140 32.56 -13.82 7.70
CA LEU A 140 33.17 -14.41 8.89
C LEU A 140 33.43 -15.91 8.73
N ILE A 141 32.52 -16.65 8.10
CA ILE A 141 32.68 -18.10 7.85
C ILE A 141 33.82 -18.34 6.86
N PHE A 142 33.91 -17.57 5.76
CA PHE A 142 35.04 -17.68 4.84
C PHE A 142 36.37 -17.32 5.50
N ALA A 143 36.41 -16.28 6.35
CA ALA A 143 37.60 -15.93 7.12
C ALA A 143 38.01 -17.05 8.09
N ALA A 144 37.04 -17.70 8.75
CA ALA A 144 37.29 -18.86 9.58
C ALA A 144 37.86 -20.04 8.76
N LEU A 145 37.32 -20.30 7.56
CA LEU A 145 37.85 -21.32 6.65
C LEU A 145 39.29 -21.03 6.20
N ILE A 146 39.66 -19.76 5.99
CA ILE A 146 41.05 -19.34 5.72
C ILE A 146 41.94 -19.63 6.93
N VAL A 147 41.52 -19.25 8.15
CA VAL A 147 42.29 -19.50 9.38
C VAL A 147 42.48 -21.00 9.62
N ILE A 148 41.43 -21.80 9.40
CA ILE A 148 41.51 -23.25 9.52
C ILE A 148 42.47 -23.82 8.47
N ASN A 149 42.41 -23.37 7.22
CA ASN A 149 43.32 -23.81 6.17
C ASN A 149 44.79 -23.41 6.44
N LEU A 150 45.02 -22.21 6.97
CA LEU A 150 46.35 -21.76 7.43
C LEU A 150 46.93 -22.67 8.51
N ARG A 151 46.10 -23.15 9.44
CA ARG A 151 46.56 -23.98 10.58
C ARG A 151 46.65 -25.48 10.24
N ALA A 152 45.65 -26.02 9.52
CA ALA A 152 45.51 -27.44 9.27
C ALA A 152 46.20 -27.94 7.98
N GLY A 153 46.43 -27.04 7.02
CA GLY A 153 47.04 -27.40 5.73
C GLY A 153 46.10 -28.17 4.79
N PRO A 154 46.65 -29.04 3.91
CA PRO A 154 45.88 -29.73 2.90
C PRO A 154 44.79 -30.64 3.49
N SER A 155 43.60 -30.62 2.89
CA SER A 155 42.51 -31.51 3.29
C SER A 155 42.47 -32.73 2.35
N PRO A 156 42.56 -33.96 2.89
CA PRO A 156 42.46 -35.18 2.09
C PRO A 156 41.07 -35.39 1.47
N TYR A 157 40.08 -34.60 1.89
CA TYR A 157 38.68 -34.62 1.43
C TYR A 157 38.40 -33.40 0.54
N SER A 158 39.28 -33.16 -0.44
CA SER A 158 39.16 -32.06 -1.38
C SER A 158 39.65 -32.48 -2.77
N VAL A 159 39.03 -31.95 -3.82
CA VAL A 159 39.52 -32.10 -5.19
C VAL A 159 40.91 -31.48 -5.33
N ASP A 160 41.21 -30.42 -4.58
CA ASP A 160 42.55 -29.83 -4.51
C ASP A 160 43.63 -30.86 -4.15
N TYR A 161 43.39 -31.73 -3.17
CA TYR A 161 44.35 -32.78 -2.79
C TYR A 161 44.62 -33.77 -3.92
N LEU A 162 43.57 -34.15 -4.67
CA LEU A 162 43.72 -35.03 -5.84
C LEU A 162 44.51 -34.35 -6.95
N ILE A 163 44.25 -33.07 -7.21
CA ILE A 163 44.99 -32.30 -8.22
C ILE A 163 46.44 -32.12 -7.80
N GLU A 164 46.72 -31.76 -6.54
CA GLU A 164 48.07 -31.56 -6.02
C GLU A 164 48.92 -32.83 -6.06
N SER A 165 48.30 -34.01 -5.87
CA SER A 165 48.98 -35.30 -6.00
C SER A 165 49.55 -35.56 -7.41
N ARG A 166 48.96 -34.93 -8.43
CA ARG A 166 49.35 -35.07 -9.84
C ARG A 166 50.04 -33.83 -10.40
N TRP A 167 49.75 -32.66 -9.84
CA TRP A 167 50.28 -31.36 -10.24
C TRP A 167 50.61 -30.48 -9.02
N PRO A 168 51.82 -30.61 -8.45
CA PRO A 168 52.17 -29.95 -7.18
C PRO A 168 52.12 -28.41 -7.19
N SER A 169 52.21 -27.76 -8.35
CA SER A 169 52.12 -26.29 -8.44
C SER A 169 50.69 -25.76 -8.25
N TRP A 170 49.66 -26.62 -8.29
CA TRP A 170 48.27 -26.25 -7.96
C TRP A 170 48.14 -25.66 -6.55
N ARG A 171 49.05 -26.04 -5.64
CA ARG A 171 49.16 -25.49 -4.27
C ARG A 171 49.16 -23.97 -4.19
N ARG A 172 49.61 -23.26 -5.23
CA ARG A 172 49.60 -21.79 -5.26
C ARG A 172 48.18 -21.22 -5.17
N PHE A 173 47.19 -21.97 -5.64
CA PHE A 173 45.79 -21.59 -5.77
C PHE A 173 44.87 -22.27 -4.75
N SER A 174 45.27 -23.43 -4.21
CA SER A 174 44.48 -24.20 -3.24
C SER A 174 44.86 -23.96 -1.78
N GLU A 175 46.15 -23.72 -1.48
CA GLU A 175 46.66 -23.76 -0.10
C GLU A 175 47.32 -22.46 0.35
N TRP A 176 47.08 -22.10 1.62
CA TRP A 176 47.82 -21.04 2.30
C TRP A 176 49.03 -21.57 3.07
N ASN A 177 48.99 -22.83 3.52
CA ASN A 177 50.07 -23.47 4.27
C ASN A 177 50.73 -24.58 3.45
N SER A 178 51.86 -24.28 2.84
CA SER A 178 52.66 -25.23 2.06
C SER A 178 53.67 -26.02 2.89
N ARG A 179 53.71 -25.84 4.22
CA ARG A 179 54.72 -26.45 5.09
C ARG A 179 54.44 -27.93 5.40
N VAL A 180 53.22 -28.40 5.16
CA VAL A 180 52.82 -29.81 5.38
C VAL A 180 52.94 -30.58 4.05
N PRO A 181 53.84 -31.57 3.94
CA PRO A 181 53.92 -32.47 2.79
C PRO A 181 52.63 -33.30 2.65
N LEU A 182 52.18 -33.55 1.41
CA LEU A 182 50.96 -34.35 1.16
C LEU A 182 51.02 -35.74 1.78
N GLU A 183 52.22 -36.34 1.79
CA GLU A 183 52.48 -37.68 2.33
C GLU A 183 52.24 -37.78 3.85
N GLN A 184 52.22 -36.65 4.56
CA GLN A 184 51.99 -36.59 6.00
C GLN A 184 50.50 -36.36 6.35
N VAL A 185 49.64 -36.20 5.34
CA VAL A 185 48.20 -35.99 5.53
C VAL A 185 47.53 -37.33 5.77
N GLN A 186 47.05 -37.55 6.99
CA GLN A 186 46.39 -38.81 7.36
C GLN A 186 44.89 -38.80 7.02
N HIS A 187 44.42 -39.89 6.40
CA HIS A 187 42.99 -40.19 6.28
C HIS A 187 42.47 -40.77 7.60
N LEU A 188 41.34 -40.25 8.09
CA LEU A 188 40.67 -40.77 9.28
C LEU A 188 39.98 -42.10 8.96
N SER A 189 39.81 -42.98 9.95
CA SER A 189 39.07 -44.22 9.76
C SER A 189 37.56 -43.93 9.55
N TRP A 190 36.86 -44.83 8.85
CA TRP A 190 35.43 -44.70 8.57
C TRP A 190 34.56 -44.56 9.84
N ARG A 191 35.04 -45.09 10.97
CA ARG A 191 34.36 -44.98 12.27
C ARG A 191 34.24 -43.54 12.78
N VAL A 192 35.12 -42.64 12.33
CA VAL A 192 35.06 -41.20 12.64
C VAL A 192 34.42 -40.41 11.50
N GLN A 193 34.63 -40.83 10.25
CA GLN A 193 34.02 -40.17 9.09
C GLN A 193 32.50 -40.35 9.03
N GLY A 194 31.98 -41.55 9.36
CA GLY A 194 30.55 -41.87 9.31
C GLY A 194 29.67 -40.94 10.15
N PRO A 195 29.97 -40.74 11.45
CA PRO A 195 29.23 -39.79 12.30
C PRO A 195 29.32 -38.34 11.83
N ALA A 196 30.48 -37.88 11.33
CA ALA A 196 30.63 -36.54 10.78
C ALA A 196 29.79 -36.34 9.51
N LEU A 197 29.77 -37.34 8.62
CA LEU A 197 28.95 -37.35 7.41
C LEU A 197 27.46 -37.35 7.76
N ALA A 198 27.04 -38.13 8.76
CA ALA A 198 25.68 -38.16 9.27
C ALA A 198 25.25 -36.80 9.86
N GLY A 199 26.15 -36.11 10.58
CA GLY A 199 25.90 -34.77 11.10
C GLY A 199 25.73 -33.74 9.98
N VAL A 200 26.55 -33.80 8.93
CA VAL A 200 26.40 -32.94 7.74
C VAL A 200 25.08 -33.24 7.02
N LEU A 201 24.74 -34.51 6.80
CA LEU A 201 23.48 -34.92 6.17
C LEU A 201 22.25 -34.49 6.98
N LEU A 202 22.30 -34.57 8.30
CA LEU A 202 21.24 -34.08 9.18
C LEU A 202 21.10 -32.55 9.07
N LEU A 203 22.22 -31.81 9.04
CA LEU A 203 22.20 -30.37 8.83
C LEU A 203 21.62 -30.02 7.45
N VAL A 204 22.00 -30.73 6.39
CA VAL A 204 21.43 -30.59 5.05
C VAL A 204 19.92 -30.86 5.08
N ALA A 205 19.48 -31.93 5.74
CA ALA A 205 18.07 -32.26 5.85
C ALA A 205 17.27 -31.19 6.62
N LEU A 206 17.83 -30.64 7.71
CA LEU A 206 17.23 -29.55 8.46
C LEU A 206 17.17 -28.25 7.65
N LEU A 207 18.23 -27.94 6.89
CA LEU A 207 18.26 -26.78 5.99
C LEU A 207 17.28 -26.94 4.82
N LEU A 208 17.16 -28.14 4.25
CA LEU A 208 16.18 -28.45 3.20
C LEU A 208 14.74 -28.44 3.74
N ALA A 209 14.52 -28.88 4.98
CA ALA A 209 13.22 -28.77 5.65
C ALA A 209 12.86 -27.31 5.96
N GLY A 210 13.84 -26.53 6.42
CA GLY A 210 13.71 -25.08 6.59
C GLY A 210 13.46 -24.37 5.26
N LEU A 211 14.11 -24.81 4.17
CA LEU A 211 13.89 -24.33 2.81
C LEU A 211 12.50 -24.71 2.30
N HIS A 212 12.01 -25.93 2.56
CA HIS A 212 10.63 -26.32 2.23
C HIS A 212 9.61 -25.47 3.01
N SER A 213 9.92 -25.13 4.27
CA SER A 213 9.13 -24.17 5.04
C SER A 213 9.21 -22.75 4.45
N ALA A 214 10.39 -22.29 4.01
CA ALA A 214 10.59 -20.95 3.45
C ALA A 214 10.05 -20.80 2.02
N LEU A 215 10.09 -21.85 1.21
CA LEU A 215 9.48 -21.92 -0.13
C LEU A 215 7.95 -22.04 -0.06
N ASN A 216 7.41 -22.56 1.05
CA ASN A 216 5.97 -22.58 1.33
C ASN A 216 5.50 -21.35 2.14
N VAL A 217 6.42 -20.57 2.71
CA VAL A 217 6.14 -19.21 3.14
C VAL A 217 6.10 -18.38 1.87
N ARG A 218 4.87 -18.16 1.38
CA ARG A 218 4.63 -17.14 0.35
C ARG A 218 5.26 -15.85 0.87
N SER A 219 6.21 -15.29 0.13
CA SER A 219 6.48 -13.86 0.22
C SER A 219 5.14 -13.14 0.11
N ALA A 220 4.99 -12.01 0.82
CA ALA A 220 3.81 -11.17 0.70
C ALA A 220 3.56 -10.94 -0.80
N SER A 221 2.53 -11.61 -1.32
CA SER A 221 2.30 -11.71 -2.76
C SER A 221 1.93 -10.32 -3.31
N PRO A 222 1.83 -10.14 -4.63
CA PRO A 222 1.09 -9.02 -5.20
C PRO A 222 -0.31 -8.82 -4.58
N ALA A 223 -0.89 -9.81 -3.88
CA ALA A 223 -2.10 -9.62 -3.08
C ALA A 223 -1.89 -8.83 -1.76
N ALA A 224 -0.68 -8.72 -1.23
CA ALA A 224 -0.33 -7.73 -0.19
C ALA A 224 -0.13 -6.33 -0.77
N ALA A 225 0.24 -6.23 -2.05
CA ALA A 225 0.10 -4.99 -2.83
C ALA A 225 -1.37 -4.70 -3.21
N ALA A 226 -2.21 -5.73 -3.34
CA ALA A 226 -3.66 -5.62 -3.52
C ALA A 226 -4.43 -5.44 -2.21
N ALA A 227 -3.80 -5.65 -1.05
CA ALA A 227 -4.29 -5.14 0.25
C ALA A 227 -4.09 -3.62 0.38
N ALA A 228 -3.41 -3.01 -0.60
CA ALA A 228 -3.13 -1.58 -0.71
C ALA A 228 -3.83 -0.92 -1.92
N VAL A 229 -4.99 -1.42 -2.35
CA VAL A 229 -5.90 -0.61 -3.20
C VAL A 229 -6.51 0.45 -2.30
N THR A 230 -5.79 1.55 -2.16
CA THR A 230 -6.30 2.81 -1.64
C THR A 230 -6.78 3.62 -2.85
N PRO A 231 -8.05 4.02 -2.93
CA PRO A 231 -9.14 3.83 -1.95
C PRO A 231 -9.63 2.37 -1.86
N LEU A 232 -9.95 1.89 -0.65
CA LEU A 232 -10.48 0.55 -0.38
C LEU A 232 -11.80 0.28 -1.10
N SER A 233 -12.57 1.32 -1.40
CA SER A 233 -13.77 1.23 -2.26
C SER A 233 -13.51 0.61 -3.64
N LEU A 234 -12.29 0.67 -4.17
CA LEU A 234 -11.94 0.02 -5.44
C LEU A 234 -11.91 -1.52 -5.35
N ALA A 235 -11.96 -2.08 -4.13
CA ALA A 235 -12.05 -3.53 -3.92
C ALA A 235 -13.42 -4.12 -4.33
N SER A 236 -14.46 -3.29 -4.49
CA SER A 236 -15.81 -3.72 -4.85
C SER A 236 -16.52 -2.70 -5.73
N THR A 237 -17.14 -3.16 -6.82
CA THR A 237 -17.92 -2.29 -7.71
C THR A 237 -19.38 -2.14 -7.29
N GLN A 238 -19.80 -2.80 -6.21
CA GLN A 238 -21.17 -2.67 -5.70
C GLN A 238 -21.31 -1.41 -4.84
N PRO A 239 -22.50 -0.80 -4.73
CA PRO A 239 -22.75 0.21 -3.70
C PRO A 239 -22.66 -0.41 -2.29
N ILE A 240 -22.37 0.43 -1.29
CA ILE A 240 -22.54 0.00 0.10
C ILE A 240 -24.00 -0.41 0.34
N LYS A 241 -24.19 -1.41 1.20
CA LYS A 241 -25.53 -2.00 1.40
C LYS A 241 -26.53 -1.01 1.97
N GLN A 242 -26.08 -0.17 2.88
CA GLN A 242 -26.93 0.80 3.57
C GLN A 242 -26.09 2.02 3.93
N ALA A 243 -26.43 3.16 3.33
CA ALA A 243 -25.88 4.44 3.77
C ALA A 243 -26.46 4.85 5.11
N ARG A 244 -25.66 5.59 5.86
CA ARG A 244 -26.08 6.20 7.10
C ARG A 244 -27.01 7.37 6.82
N ASP A 245 -28.15 7.41 7.50
CA ASP A 245 -29.00 8.58 7.49
C ASP A 245 -28.24 9.77 8.11
N ALA A 246 -28.04 10.80 7.30
CA ALA A 246 -27.37 12.02 7.73
C ALA A 246 -28.35 12.99 8.40
N ARG A 247 -29.68 12.77 8.38
CA ARG A 247 -30.63 13.74 8.91
C ARG A 247 -30.39 14.00 10.39
N LEU A 248 -30.43 15.27 10.77
CA LEU A 248 -30.38 15.70 12.16
C LEU A 248 -31.56 15.03 12.90
N PRO A 249 -31.34 14.22 13.94
CA PRO A 249 -32.43 13.63 14.71
C PRO A 249 -33.29 14.73 15.36
N PRO A 250 -34.56 14.44 15.68
CA PRO A 250 -35.43 15.41 16.33
C PRO A 250 -34.83 15.96 17.65
N LEU A 251 -35.06 17.25 17.91
CA LEU A 251 -34.67 17.88 19.17
C LEU A 251 -35.39 17.19 20.33
N GLN A 252 -34.63 16.80 21.35
CA GLN A 252 -35.19 16.17 22.54
C GLN A 252 -35.96 17.19 23.39
N PRO A 253 -37.22 16.93 23.78
CA PRO A 253 -38.04 17.87 24.53
C PRO A 253 -37.63 17.96 26.02
N GLY A 254 -38.03 19.05 26.68
CA GLY A 254 -37.84 19.26 28.12
C GLY A 254 -36.59 20.07 28.49
N ASP A 255 -36.32 20.22 29.78
CA ASP A 255 -35.15 20.97 30.30
C ASP A 255 -33.93 20.06 30.54
N SER A 256 -34.13 18.75 30.46
CA SER A 256 -33.10 17.73 30.65
C SER A 256 -33.23 16.62 29.62
N VAL A 257 -32.10 16.11 29.14
CA VAL A 257 -32.02 15.07 28.10
C VAL A 257 -31.14 13.95 28.63
N ASP A 258 -31.69 12.73 28.65
CA ASP A 258 -30.95 11.53 29.04
C ASP A 258 -30.27 10.91 27.82
N VAL A 259 -28.95 10.76 27.90
CA VAL A 259 -28.11 10.23 26.84
C VAL A 259 -27.47 8.93 27.32
N GLN A 260 -27.94 7.82 26.75
CA GLN A 260 -27.44 6.48 27.03
C GLN A 260 -26.50 6.05 25.91
N ILE A 261 -25.21 5.92 26.19
CA ILE A 261 -24.20 5.50 25.22
C ILE A 261 -23.58 4.20 25.70
N THR A 262 -23.51 3.22 24.80
CA THR A 262 -22.80 1.97 25.04
C THR A 262 -21.55 1.94 24.19
N SER A 263 -20.36 1.72 24.78
CA SER A 263 -19.16 1.39 24.02
C SER A 263 -19.06 -0.10 23.77
N SER A 264 -18.72 -0.51 22.55
CA SER A 264 -18.57 -1.94 22.19
C SER A 264 -17.62 -2.13 21.01
N ASP A 265 -17.13 -3.37 20.85
CA ASP A 265 -16.37 -3.80 19.69
C ASP A 265 -17.35 -4.35 18.64
N ASP A 266 -17.47 -3.66 17.51
CA ASP A 266 -18.44 -4.02 16.47
C ASP A 266 -17.76 -4.07 15.09
N THR A 267 -18.28 -4.92 14.21
CA THR A 267 -17.85 -4.95 12.82
C THR A 267 -18.73 -4.01 11.99
N VAL A 268 -18.13 -2.99 11.37
CA VAL A 268 -18.82 -2.00 10.55
C VAL A 268 -18.36 -2.07 9.09
N GLU A 269 -19.21 -1.70 8.14
CA GLU A 269 -18.83 -1.58 6.71
C GLU A 269 -18.27 -0.18 6.47
N ILE A 270 -17.00 -0.06 6.04
CA ILE A 270 -16.29 1.23 5.87
C ILE A 270 -16.12 1.63 4.41
N ALA A 271 -16.25 0.67 3.51
CA ALA A 271 -16.33 0.83 2.07
C ALA A 271 -17.09 -0.38 1.52
N SER A 272 -17.55 -0.34 0.28
CA SER A 272 -18.33 -1.43 -0.30
C SER A 272 -17.66 -2.79 -0.15
N GLY A 273 -18.30 -3.71 0.58
CA GLY A 273 -17.78 -5.05 0.81
C GLY A 273 -16.56 -5.14 1.73
N VAL A 274 -16.12 -4.01 2.30
CA VAL A 274 -14.97 -3.93 3.23
C VAL A 274 -15.49 -3.71 4.64
N GLN A 275 -15.21 -4.70 5.50
CA GLN A 275 -15.58 -4.67 6.90
C GLN A 275 -14.41 -4.18 7.75
N TYR A 276 -14.69 -3.55 8.88
CA TYR A 276 -13.69 -3.07 9.83
C TYR A 276 -14.06 -3.45 11.25
N GLN A 277 -13.09 -3.95 12.03
CA GLN A 277 -13.24 -4.17 13.47
C GLN A 277 -13.11 -2.84 14.22
N ALA A 278 -14.24 -2.16 14.43
CA ALA A 278 -14.30 -0.84 15.03
C ALA A 278 -14.52 -0.92 16.54
N TRP A 279 -14.07 0.13 17.21
CA TRP A 279 -14.50 0.45 18.56
C TRP A 279 -15.55 1.54 18.44
N THR A 280 -16.76 1.28 18.94
CA THR A 280 -17.91 2.12 18.63
C THR A 280 -18.54 2.72 19.86
N PHE A 281 -19.26 3.81 19.65
CA PHE A 281 -20.33 4.25 20.53
C PHE A 281 -21.66 3.88 19.86
N GLY A 282 -22.51 3.11 20.51
CA GLY A 282 -23.82 2.74 19.98
C GLY A 282 -23.78 1.87 18.72
N LYS A 283 -22.77 0.99 18.58
CA LYS A 283 -22.62 0.00 17.48
C LYS A 283 -22.44 0.60 16.08
N THR A 284 -22.14 1.88 15.99
CA THR A 284 -22.00 2.59 14.72
C THR A 284 -20.79 3.53 14.76
N VAL A 285 -20.28 3.88 13.58
CA VAL A 285 -19.25 4.91 13.42
C VAL A 285 -19.75 5.93 12.40
N PRO A 286 -19.82 7.24 12.73
CA PRO A 286 -19.71 7.81 14.08
C PRO A 286 -20.72 7.22 15.09
N GLY A 287 -20.65 7.55 16.37
CA GLY A 287 -21.70 7.22 17.34
C GLY A 287 -23.02 7.95 17.05
N PRO A 288 -24.07 7.71 17.85
CA PRO A 288 -25.36 8.40 17.73
C PRO A 288 -25.20 9.92 17.72
N VAL A 289 -25.93 10.61 16.85
CA VAL A 289 -26.00 12.07 16.91
C VAL A 289 -26.87 12.44 18.10
N ILE A 290 -26.35 13.31 18.96
CA ILE A 290 -27.09 13.85 20.11
C ILE A 290 -27.58 15.24 19.73
N HIS A 291 -28.88 15.50 19.86
CA HIS A 291 -29.45 16.80 19.52
C HIS A 291 -30.16 17.39 20.73
N VAL A 292 -29.61 18.51 21.20
CA VAL A 292 -30.05 19.26 22.38
C VAL A 292 -30.12 20.75 22.06
N ARG A 293 -30.68 21.52 22.99
CA ARG A 293 -30.77 22.97 22.92
C ARG A 293 -29.93 23.60 24.03
N GLN A 294 -29.34 24.74 23.72
CA GLN A 294 -28.61 25.56 24.68
C GLN A 294 -29.43 25.77 25.95
N GLY A 295 -28.80 25.50 27.10
CA GLY A 295 -29.42 25.57 28.42
C GLY A 295 -30.01 24.24 28.92
N GLN A 296 -30.20 23.23 28.07
CA GLN A 296 -30.61 21.91 28.54
C GLN A 296 -29.51 21.23 29.37
N THR A 297 -29.94 20.47 30.38
CA THR A 297 -29.05 19.56 31.12
C THR A 297 -28.94 18.24 30.36
N VAL A 298 -27.73 17.78 30.09
CA VAL A 298 -27.46 16.50 29.44
C VAL A 298 -27.01 15.52 30.52
N ASN A 299 -27.81 14.50 30.81
CA ASN A 299 -27.47 13.42 31.72
C ASN A 299 -26.89 12.27 30.93
N VAL A 300 -25.59 12.08 31.01
CA VAL A 300 -24.87 11.04 30.27
C VAL A 300 -24.75 9.80 31.15
N THR A 301 -25.10 8.65 30.58
CA THR A 301 -24.70 7.34 31.09
C THR A 301 -23.89 6.65 30.01
N LEU A 302 -22.61 6.39 30.30
CA LEU A 302 -21.75 5.57 29.47
C LEU A 302 -21.66 4.17 30.08
N THR A 303 -21.96 3.14 29.30
CA THR A 303 -21.77 1.74 29.68
C THR A 303 -20.73 1.10 28.78
N ASN A 304 -19.70 0.48 29.37
CA ASN A 304 -18.67 -0.21 28.61
C ASN A 304 -19.01 -1.71 28.43
N ARG A 305 -19.26 -2.10 27.19
CA ARG A 305 -19.47 -3.50 26.76
C ARG A 305 -18.36 -4.00 25.82
N GLY A 306 -17.31 -3.20 25.62
CA GLY A 306 -16.12 -3.57 24.85
C GLY A 306 -15.18 -4.47 25.64
N THR A 307 -14.06 -4.82 25.02
CA THR A 307 -13.01 -5.69 25.57
C THR A 307 -11.91 -4.94 26.33
N MET A 308 -11.88 -3.61 26.23
CA MET A 308 -10.90 -2.74 26.89
C MET A 308 -11.56 -1.56 27.59
N GLN A 309 -10.78 -0.79 28.35
CA GLN A 309 -11.28 0.41 29.04
C GLN A 309 -11.61 1.51 28.03
N HIS A 310 -12.66 2.28 28.32
CA HIS A 310 -13.11 3.40 27.50
C HIS A 310 -13.59 4.54 28.39
N SER A 311 -13.54 5.76 27.86
CA SER A 311 -14.13 6.97 28.44
C SER A 311 -14.88 7.73 27.35
N ILE A 312 -15.44 8.90 27.69
CA ILE A 312 -16.09 9.77 26.73
C ILE A 312 -15.84 11.23 27.11
N ASP A 313 -15.39 12.02 26.15
CA ASP A 313 -15.14 13.47 26.22
C ASP A 313 -16.16 14.17 25.31
N PHE A 314 -16.80 15.23 25.81
CA PHE A 314 -17.76 16.05 25.07
C PHE A 314 -17.23 17.47 24.93
N HIS A 315 -16.97 17.93 23.70
CA HIS A 315 -16.52 19.31 23.47
C HIS A 315 -17.62 20.35 23.77
N SER A 316 -18.88 19.94 23.90
CA SER A 316 -20.00 20.79 24.32
C SER A 316 -20.09 21.01 25.83
N ALA A 317 -19.28 20.31 26.64
CA ALA A 317 -19.39 20.32 28.09
C ALA A 317 -18.26 21.14 28.73
N ILE A 318 -18.61 21.87 29.79
CA ILE A 318 -17.64 22.54 30.67
C ILE A 318 -17.65 21.78 31.99
N THR A 319 -16.72 20.84 32.16
CA THR A 319 -16.69 19.96 33.34
C THR A 319 -15.28 19.44 33.66
N PRO A 320 -14.95 19.09 34.92
CA PRO A 320 -13.65 18.52 35.27
C PRO A 320 -13.45 17.10 34.69
N PRO A 321 -12.47 16.89 33.79
CA PRO A 321 -12.24 15.57 33.18
C PRO A 321 -11.89 14.49 34.21
N SER A 322 -11.20 14.86 35.29
CA SER A 322 -10.82 13.95 36.38
C SER A 322 -12.01 13.35 37.14
N LEU A 323 -13.22 13.87 36.95
CA LEU A 323 -14.44 13.37 37.58
C LEU A 323 -15.38 12.69 36.59
N HIS A 324 -15.44 13.13 35.34
CA HIS A 324 -16.49 12.72 34.41
C HIS A 324 -15.99 12.01 33.16
N TYR A 325 -14.72 12.23 32.77
CA TYR A 325 -14.10 11.62 31.59
C TYR A 325 -13.07 10.57 31.99
N VAL A 326 -13.32 9.87 33.10
CA VAL A 326 -12.47 8.80 33.60
C VAL A 326 -12.72 7.52 32.80
N ASP A 327 -11.68 6.68 32.70
CA ASP A 327 -11.78 5.37 32.09
C ASP A 327 -12.71 4.47 32.93
N ILE A 328 -13.61 3.77 32.25
CA ILE A 328 -14.41 2.68 32.82
C ILE A 328 -13.99 1.35 32.20
N MET A 329 -13.83 0.32 33.03
CA MET A 329 -13.44 -1.02 32.61
C MET A 329 -14.60 -1.74 31.91
N PRO A 330 -14.34 -2.82 31.14
CA PRO A 330 -15.38 -3.68 30.60
C PRO A 330 -16.40 -4.11 31.66
N GLY A 331 -17.69 -3.90 31.38
CA GLY A 331 -18.80 -4.20 32.26
C GLY A 331 -19.19 -3.07 33.22
N GLU A 332 -18.38 -2.01 33.33
CA GLU A 332 -18.67 -0.87 34.20
C GLU A 332 -19.56 0.18 33.50
N SER A 333 -20.08 1.11 34.30
CA SER A 333 -20.83 2.27 33.81
C SER A 333 -20.53 3.48 34.66
N ILE A 334 -20.54 4.65 34.03
CA ILE A 334 -20.44 5.95 34.69
C ILE A 334 -21.62 6.83 34.29
N THR A 335 -22.12 7.62 35.24
CA THR A 335 -23.14 8.63 35.01
C THR A 335 -22.65 9.98 35.49
N PHE A 336 -22.86 11.01 34.68
CA PHE A 336 -22.59 12.40 35.02
C PHE A 336 -23.52 13.33 34.24
N SER A 337 -23.57 14.60 34.63
CA SER A 337 -24.40 15.59 33.94
C SER A 337 -23.63 16.87 33.67
N PHE A 338 -23.97 17.55 32.58
CA PHE A 338 -23.50 18.90 32.28
C PHE A 338 -24.62 19.73 31.66
N VAL A 339 -24.49 21.06 31.72
CA VAL A 339 -25.41 21.97 31.02
C VAL A 339 -24.77 22.36 29.68
N ALA A 340 -25.51 22.20 28.59
CA ALA A 340 -25.08 22.63 27.25
C ALA A 340 -25.13 24.17 27.16
N LYS A 341 -24.08 24.85 27.63
CA LYS A 341 -24.07 26.33 27.78
C LYS A 341 -23.82 27.07 26.47
N VAL A 342 -23.12 26.43 25.53
CA VAL A 342 -22.66 27.05 24.29
C VAL A 342 -23.35 26.34 23.12
N PRO A 343 -24.02 27.07 22.21
CA PRO A 343 -24.62 26.46 21.03
C PRO A 343 -23.53 26.11 20.02
N GLY A 344 -23.79 25.08 19.22
CA GLY A 344 -22.81 24.64 18.25
C GLY A 344 -22.93 23.24 17.71
N ALA A 345 -22.02 22.89 16.81
CA ALA A 345 -21.77 21.53 16.36
C ALA A 345 -20.46 21.06 16.98
N PHE A 346 -20.52 20.08 17.87
CA PHE A 346 -19.37 19.64 18.66
C PHE A 346 -19.08 18.15 18.47
N LEU A 347 -17.80 17.81 18.56
CA LEU A 347 -17.35 16.43 18.69
C LEU A 347 -17.62 15.91 20.10
N TYR A 348 -17.95 14.62 20.20
CA TYR A 348 -17.63 13.83 21.38
C TYR A 348 -16.80 12.61 20.95
N HIS A 349 -15.87 12.18 21.79
CA HIS A 349 -14.99 11.06 21.45
C HIS A 349 -14.46 10.33 22.69
N CYS A 350 -13.82 9.18 22.52
CA CYS A 350 -13.18 8.49 23.63
C CYS A 350 -11.90 9.23 24.07
N GLY A 351 -11.73 9.43 25.39
CA GLY A 351 -10.58 10.13 25.99
C GLY A 351 -9.49 9.20 26.54
N THR A 352 -9.68 7.87 26.40
CA THR A 352 -8.75 6.86 26.92
C THR A 352 -7.41 6.87 26.15
N PRO A 353 -6.25 6.90 26.84
CA PRO A 353 -4.94 6.79 26.19
C PRO A 353 -4.67 5.39 25.58
N PRO A 354 -4.04 5.29 24.39
CA PRO A 354 -3.68 6.37 23.48
C PRO A 354 -4.90 6.89 22.70
N VAL A 355 -5.26 8.17 22.89
CA VAL A 355 -6.49 8.76 22.33
C VAL A 355 -6.54 8.64 20.80
N LEU A 356 -5.40 8.81 20.13
CA LEU A 356 -5.25 8.63 18.68
C LEU A 356 -5.80 7.27 18.21
N LEU A 357 -5.47 6.19 18.94
CA LEU A 357 -5.90 4.84 18.60
C LEU A 357 -7.41 4.68 18.78
N HIS A 358 -7.99 5.27 19.82
CA HIS A 358 -9.42 5.17 20.08
C HIS A 358 -10.25 5.93 19.05
N ILE A 359 -9.88 7.17 18.73
CA ILE A 359 -10.55 7.96 17.68
C ILE A 359 -10.36 7.28 16.32
N GLY A 360 -9.13 6.88 15.97
CA GLY A 360 -8.82 6.23 14.69
C GLY A 360 -9.49 4.87 14.49
N ASN A 361 -10.03 4.25 15.55
CA ASN A 361 -10.83 3.03 15.47
C ASN A 361 -12.35 3.28 15.47
N GLY A 362 -12.80 4.53 15.45
CA GLY A 362 -14.20 4.90 15.28
C GLY A 362 -14.92 5.45 16.52
N MET A 363 -14.22 5.67 17.64
CA MET A 363 -14.85 6.15 18.89
C MET A 363 -15.07 7.67 18.90
N TYR A 364 -15.94 8.15 18.02
CA TYR A 364 -16.31 9.56 17.91
C TYR A 364 -17.76 9.72 17.45
N GLY A 365 -18.39 10.86 17.75
CA GLY A 365 -19.70 11.24 17.23
C GLY A 365 -19.96 12.74 17.38
N ALA A 366 -21.17 13.17 16.98
CA ALA A 366 -21.54 14.58 17.01
C ALA A 366 -22.62 14.86 18.07
N ILE A 367 -22.44 15.95 18.80
CA ILE A 367 -23.49 16.59 19.59
C ILE A 367 -23.79 17.97 19.02
N ILE A 368 -25.05 18.16 18.64
CA ILE A 368 -25.59 19.41 18.12
C ILE A 368 -26.34 20.10 19.24
N VAL A 369 -25.95 21.34 19.52
CA VAL A 369 -26.56 22.21 20.53
C VAL A 369 -27.20 23.39 19.80
N ASP A 370 -28.50 23.32 19.57
CA ASP A 370 -29.24 24.43 18.98
C ASP A 370 -29.16 25.68 19.87
N PRO A 371 -29.02 26.89 19.29
CA PRO A 371 -29.04 28.12 20.06
C PRO A 371 -30.38 28.35 20.75
N ALA A 372 -30.32 29.04 21.90
CA ALA A 372 -31.52 29.39 22.67
C ALA A 372 -32.46 30.29 21.85
N GLU A 373 -31.89 31.20 21.06
CA GLU A 373 -32.58 31.89 19.98
C GLU A 373 -32.47 31.05 18.70
N PRO A 374 -33.58 30.48 18.18
CA PRO A 374 -33.52 29.57 17.05
C PRO A 374 -32.92 30.22 15.81
N LEU A 375 -32.08 29.47 15.10
CA LEU A 375 -31.66 29.82 13.76
C LEU A 375 -32.87 29.86 12.81
N PRO A 376 -32.75 30.49 11.61
CA PRO A 376 -33.76 30.40 10.58
C PRO A 376 -34.16 28.94 10.32
N PRO A 377 -35.46 28.65 10.15
CA PRO A 377 -35.92 27.28 9.95
C PRO A 377 -35.36 26.73 8.64
N ALA A 378 -34.61 25.64 8.74
CA ALA A 378 -34.16 24.88 7.58
C ALA A 378 -35.21 23.83 7.20
N ALA A 379 -35.44 23.65 5.90
CA ALA A 379 -36.35 22.61 5.40
C ALA A 379 -35.74 21.22 5.60
N GLU A 380 -34.43 21.09 5.38
CA GLU A 380 -33.66 19.88 5.60
C GLU A 380 -32.41 20.20 6.44
N SER A 381 -32.08 19.32 7.39
CA SER A 381 -30.91 19.45 8.25
C SER A 381 -30.12 18.14 8.27
N TYR A 382 -28.84 18.21 7.91
CA TYR A 382 -27.95 17.05 7.82
C TYR A 382 -26.73 17.21 8.72
N VAL A 383 -26.25 16.11 9.29
CA VAL A 383 -25.03 16.03 10.11
C VAL A 383 -24.01 15.18 9.37
N LEU A 384 -22.87 15.77 9.07
CA LEU A 384 -21.75 15.14 8.38
C LEU A 384 -20.54 15.12 9.30
N VAL A 385 -20.14 13.94 9.74
CA VAL A 385 -18.95 13.76 10.57
C VAL A 385 -17.81 13.25 9.70
N GLN A 386 -16.81 14.09 9.44
CA GLN A 386 -15.61 13.66 8.72
C GLN A 386 -14.71 12.84 9.65
N GLY A 387 -14.16 11.73 9.15
CA GLY A 387 -13.18 10.92 9.87
C GLY A 387 -12.24 10.17 8.92
N GLU A 388 -11.23 9.54 9.49
CA GLU A 388 -10.14 8.89 8.76
C GLU A 388 -10.01 7.42 9.14
N TRP A 389 -9.89 6.53 8.15
CA TRP A 389 -9.62 5.12 8.38
C TRP A 389 -8.16 4.78 8.08
N TYR A 390 -7.52 4.13 9.06
CA TYR A 390 -6.14 3.69 8.99
C TYR A 390 -6.10 2.17 9.10
N THR A 391 -6.04 1.48 7.97
CA THR A 391 -6.39 0.06 7.90
C THR A 391 -5.18 -0.86 7.77
N GLN A 392 -5.30 -2.04 8.36
CA GLN A 392 -4.50 -3.22 8.07
C GLN A 392 -5.44 -4.40 7.83
N GLN A 393 -5.12 -5.23 6.85
CA GLN A 393 -5.91 -6.41 6.53
C GLN A 393 -5.75 -7.48 7.61
N VAL A 394 -6.88 -7.96 8.14
CA VAL A 394 -6.94 -9.06 9.11
C VAL A 394 -7.21 -10.37 8.39
N SER A 395 -8.26 -10.42 7.56
CA SER A 395 -8.64 -11.61 6.80
C SER A 395 -9.62 -11.28 5.69
N GLY A 396 -9.35 -11.67 4.44
CA GLY A 396 -10.23 -11.34 3.31
C GLY A 396 -10.46 -9.83 3.21
N THR A 397 -11.72 -9.38 3.21
CA THR A 397 -12.08 -7.95 3.22
C THR A 397 -12.30 -7.37 4.62
N LEU A 398 -11.93 -8.11 5.67
CA LEU A 398 -11.96 -7.63 7.05
C LEU A 398 -10.66 -6.88 7.37
N MET A 399 -10.81 -5.64 7.79
CA MET A 399 -9.77 -4.71 8.20
C MET A 399 -9.81 -4.46 9.72
N ALA A 400 -8.71 -3.96 10.25
CA ALA A 400 -8.59 -3.39 11.60
C ALA A 400 -7.65 -2.18 11.59
N GLY A 401 -7.52 -1.50 12.72
CA GLY A 401 -6.68 -0.31 12.84
C GLY A 401 -5.19 -0.58 12.74
N ASN A 402 -4.49 0.27 11.98
CA ASN A 402 -3.02 0.30 11.90
C ASN A 402 -2.50 1.56 12.61
N TYR A 403 -1.95 1.38 13.82
CA TYR A 403 -1.48 2.48 14.64
C TYR A 403 -0.26 3.20 14.06
N GLU A 404 0.61 2.52 13.31
CA GLU A 404 1.75 3.15 12.66
C GLU A 404 1.28 4.13 11.56
N LYS A 405 0.31 3.71 10.73
CA LYS A 405 -0.31 4.60 9.73
C LYS A 405 -0.97 5.81 10.39
N MET A 406 -1.64 5.64 11.54
CA MET A 406 -2.21 6.74 12.33
C MET A 406 -1.13 7.74 12.74
N GLN A 407 0.00 7.26 13.28
CA GLN A 407 1.11 8.12 13.69
C GLN A 407 1.79 8.85 12.52
N GLN A 408 1.77 8.25 11.33
CA GLN A 408 2.35 8.82 10.11
C GLN A 408 1.36 9.69 9.31
N ILE A 409 0.10 9.80 9.75
CA ILE A 409 -0.98 10.52 9.06
C ILE A 409 -1.13 10.00 7.61
N ARG A 410 -1.18 8.68 7.46
CA ARG A 410 -1.39 7.98 6.16
C ARG A 410 -2.72 7.21 6.17
N PRO A 411 -3.87 7.88 6.03
CA PRO A 411 -5.16 7.20 5.97
C PRO A 411 -5.33 6.46 4.64
N ASP A 412 -6.07 5.36 4.69
CA ASP A 412 -6.50 4.62 3.50
C ASP A 412 -7.87 5.07 2.98
N GLU A 413 -8.68 5.69 3.84
CA GLU A 413 -9.93 6.36 3.46
C GLU A 413 -10.11 7.63 4.32
N VAL A 414 -10.71 8.66 3.73
CA VAL A 414 -11.22 9.85 4.43
C VAL A 414 -12.70 9.92 4.08
N VAL A 415 -13.58 9.98 5.07
CA VAL A 415 -14.99 9.69 4.86
C VAL A 415 -15.89 10.66 5.58
N PHE A 416 -17.07 10.92 5.03
CA PHE A 416 -18.19 11.47 5.79
C PHE A 416 -19.00 10.31 6.36
N ASN A 417 -19.33 10.37 7.65
CA ASN A 417 -20.22 9.44 8.35
C ASN A 417 -19.80 7.96 8.29
N GLY A 418 -18.49 7.71 8.30
CA GLY A 418 -17.90 6.39 8.57
C GLY A 418 -17.72 5.47 7.35
N ALA A 419 -18.32 5.77 6.19
CA ALA A 419 -18.19 4.95 4.98
C ALA A 419 -17.81 5.77 3.75
N ALA A 420 -16.83 5.28 2.99
CA ALA A 420 -16.32 5.95 1.79
C ALA A 420 -17.38 5.99 0.68
N PHE A 421 -17.54 7.16 0.04
CA PHE A 421 -18.45 7.39 -1.11
C PHE A 421 -19.94 7.10 -0.85
N GLN A 422 -20.35 6.88 0.40
CA GLN A 422 -21.72 6.48 0.69
C GLN A 422 -22.77 7.45 0.16
N TYR A 423 -22.47 8.75 0.21
CA TYR A 423 -23.39 9.80 -0.23
C TYR A 423 -23.28 10.15 -1.72
N VAL A 424 -22.31 9.56 -2.44
CA VAL A 424 -22.35 9.53 -3.91
C VAL A 424 -23.32 8.46 -4.37
N GLN A 425 -23.31 7.32 -3.68
CA GLN A 425 -24.17 6.16 -3.97
C GLN A 425 -25.60 6.36 -3.48
N HIS A 426 -25.76 7.08 -2.36
CA HIS A 426 -27.04 7.40 -1.72
C HIS A 426 -27.11 8.91 -1.43
N PRO A 427 -27.45 9.75 -2.44
CA PRO A 427 -27.46 11.21 -2.30
C PRO A 427 -28.33 11.72 -1.16
N LEU A 428 -27.90 12.84 -0.55
CA LEU A 428 -28.77 13.65 0.31
C LEU A 428 -29.76 14.41 -0.57
N THR A 429 -30.96 14.71 -0.06
CA THR A 429 -32.04 15.28 -0.88
C THR A 429 -32.60 16.56 -0.30
N ALA A 430 -32.94 17.52 -1.15
CA ALA A 430 -33.74 18.70 -0.82
C ALA A 430 -34.48 19.20 -2.07
N LYS A 431 -35.38 20.19 -1.94
CA LYS A 431 -36.08 20.78 -3.08
C LYS A 431 -35.45 22.11 -3.50
N PRO A 432 -35.66 22.55 -4.76
CA PRO A 432 -35.30 23.88 -5.18
C PRO A 432 -35.86 24.97 -4.23
N GLY A 433 -35.00 25.88 -3.78
CA GLY A 433 -35.34 26.96 -2.86
C GLY A 433 -35.47 26.56 -1.38
N ASP A 434 -35.28 25.30 -1.03
CA ASP A 434 -35.21 24.86 0.37
C ASP A 434 -33.92 25.41 1.01
N LEU A 435 -34.05 25.95 2.22
CA LEU A 435 -32.88 26.19 3.08
C LEU A 435 -32.38 24.84 3.60
N VAL A 436 -31.18 24.45 3.16
CA VAL A 436 -30.49 23.24 3.64
C VAL A 436 -29.45 23.65 4.68
N ARG A 437 -29.51 23.02 5.85
CA ARG A 437 -28.53 23.21 6.92
C ARG A 437 -27.63 21.99 7.07
N LEU A 438 -26.32 22.18 6.96
CA LEU A 438 -25.32 21.12 7.14
C LEU A 438 -24.52 21.40 8.43
N TYR A 439 -24.56 20.47 9.37
CA TYR A 439 -23.72 20.45 10.56
C TYR A 439 -22.51 19.56 10.26
N VAL A 440 -21.36 20.16 9.99
CA VAL A 440 -20.13 19.42 9.67
C VAL A 440 -19.24 19.39 10.90
N VAL A 441 -18.96 18.19 11.40
CA VAL A 441 -18.02 17.95 12.52
C VAL A 441 -16.83 17.19 11.97
N ASN A 442 -15.62 17.68 12.17
CA ASN A 442 -14.43 16.94 11.77
C ASN A 442 -13.87 16.19 12.98
N ALA A 443 -14.13 14.88 13.05
CA ALA A 443 -13.62 14.02 14.12
C ALA A 443 -12.12 13.74 13.99
N GLY A 444 -11.56 13.86 12.79
CA GLY A 444 -10.16 13.56 12.52
C GLY A 444 -9.85 12.05 12.55
N PRO A 445 -8.74 11.62 13.19
CA PRO A 445 -8.07 12.32 14.29
C PRO A 445 -7.04 13.40 13.90
N SER A 446 -6.63 13.54 12.64
CA SER A 446 -5.45 14.34 12.27
C SER A 446 -5.65 15.33 11.13
N LEU A 447 -6.49 15.01 10.14
CA LEU A 447 -6.64 15.78 8.92
C LEU A 447 -7.67 16.91 9.08
N TRP A 448 -7.43 17.99 8.34
CA TRP A 448 -8.35 19.11 8.21
C TRP A 448 -9.35 18.83 7.10
N SER A 449 -10.58 19.33 7.27
CA SER A 449 -11.59 19.33 6.21
C SER A 449 -11.65 20.70 5.54
N ALA A 450 -11.37 20.78 4.25
CA ALA A 450 -11.64 21.97 3.45
C ALA A 450 -13.05 21.87 2.85
N PHE A 451 -14.08 21.91 3.69
CA PHE A 451 -15.45 21.58 3.29
C PHE A 451 -15.98 22.56 2.23
N HIS A 452 -16.51 21.99 1.14
CA HIS A 452 -16.99 22.73 -0.02
C HIS A 452 -18.19 22.02 -0.65
N VAL A 453 -19.16 22.79 -1.16
CA VAL A 453 -20.24 22.30 -2.03
C VAL A 453 -20.04 22.88 -3.42
N ILE A 454 -19.72 22.01 -4.39
CA ILE A 454 -19.44 22.37 -5.78
C ILE A 454 -20.71 22.93 -6.43
N GLY A 455 -20.57 24.09 -7.08
CA GLY A 455 -21.69 24.79 -7.72
C GLY A 455 -22.54 25.62 -6.75
N ALA A 456 -22.16 25.70 -5.47
CA ALA A 456 -22.86 26.47 -4.45
C ALA A 456 -21.93 27.50 -3.78
N ILE A 457 -22.57 28.47 -3.11
CA ILE A 457 -21.95 29.39 -2.14
C ILE A 457 -22.78 29.28 -0.87
N PHE A 458 -22.13 29.23 0.30
CA PHE A 458 -22.84 29.20 1.57
C PHE A 458 -23.46 30.57 1.86
N ASP A 459 -24.77 30.59 2.11
CA ASP A 459 -25.50 31.79 2.55
C ASP A 459 -24.95 32.25 3.90
N LYS A 460 -24.75 31.28 4.80
CA LYS A 460 -24.07 31.49 6.09
C LYS A 460 -23.18 30.31 6.44
N VAL A 461 -22.04 30.63 7.04
CA VAL A 461 -21.22 29.70 7.81
C VAL A 461 -21.19 30.19 9.25
N TYR A 462 -21.46 29.30 10.19
CA TYR A 462 -21.38 29.55 11.63
C TYR A 462 -20.21 28.73 12.18
N PRO A 463 -19.01 29.35 12.36
CA PRO A 463 -17.87 28.72 13.03
C PRO A 463 -18.29 28.20 14.41
N GLY A 464 -17.97 26.93 14.71
CA GLY A 464 -18.42 26.28 15.95
C GLY A 464 -19.93 26.09 16.05
N GLY A 465 -20.73 26.56 15.09
CA GLY A 465 -22.20 26.63 15.14
C GLY A 465 -22.77 27.78 15.99
N ASN A 466 -21.97 28.80 16.32
CA ASN A 466 -22.43 29.98 17.06
C ASN A 466 -22.98 31.07 16.11
N PRO A 467 -24.27 31.45 16.20
CA PRO A 467 -24.86 32.49 15.36
C PRO A 467 -24.15 33.84 15.43
N ALA A 468 -23.52 34.16 16.56
CA ALA A 468 -22.81 35.42 16.76
C ALA A 468 -21.52 35.54 15.92
N GLN A 469 -21.04 34.44 15.34
CA GLN A 469 -19.81 34.38 14.53
C GLN A 469 -20.10 34.16 13.04
N ALA A 470 -21.36 34.32 12.62
CA ALA A 470 -21.79 34.03 11.26
C ALA A 470 -21.04 34.87 10.22
N ILE A 471 -20.59 34.21 9.15
CA ILE A 471 -19.99 34.83 7.96
C ILE A 471 -20.82 34.44 6.72
N ASP A 472 -20.84 35.28 5.68
CA ASP A 472 -21.60 35.05 4.44
C ASP A 472 -20.70 35.02 3.20
N GLY A 473 -21.25 34.49 2.09
CA GLY A 473 -20.60 34.50 0.79
C GLY A 473 -19.36 33.61 0.70
N VAL A 474 -19.30 32.56 1.53
CA VAL A 474 -18.13 31.67 1.63
C VAL A 474 -18.33 30.48 0.69
N SER A 475 -17.37 30.20 -0.19
CA SER A 475 -17.41 29.00 -1.04
C SER A 475 -16.89 27.76 -0.33
N THR A 476 -15.85 27.92 0.50
CA THR A 476 -15.11 26.84 1.14
C THR A 476 -14.71 27.29 2.54
N TYR A 477 -14.92 26.43 3.53
CA TYR A 477 -14.56 26.73 4.91
C TYR A 477 -13.76 25.57 5.50
N THR A 478 -12.74 25.91 6.29
CA THR A 478 -11.87 24.90 6.90
C THR A 478 -12.41 24.51 8.28
N VAL A 479 -12.60 23.22 8.51
CA VAL A 479 -12.99 22.64 9.81
C VAL A 479 -11.83 21.79 10.33
N GLY A 480 -11.21 22.20 11.43
CA GLY A 480 -10.07 21.50 12.02
C GLY A 480 -10.44 20.19 12.71
N PRO A 481 -9.48 19.28 12.95
CA PRO A 481 -9.74 18.05 13.72
C PRO A 481 -10.19 18.43 15.14
N GLY A 482 -11.33 17.89 15.57
CA GLY A 482 -11.97 18.24 16.85
C GLY A 482 -12.94 19.42 16.79
N GLU A 483 -13.09 20.06 15.63
CA GLU A 483 -13.96 21.23 15.41
C GLU A 483 -15.27 20.83 14.71
N GLY A 484 -16.28 21.71 14.80
CA GLY A 484 -17.45 21.67 13.93
C GLY A 484 -17.82 23.05 13.42
N ALA A 485 -18.59 23.09 12.34
CA ALA A 485 -19.16 24.29 11.75
C ALA A 485 -20.55 23.98 11.18
N VAL A 486 -21.40 24.99 11.13
CA VAL A 486 -22.75 24.87 10.56
C VAL A 486 -22.84 25.72 9.29
N PHE A 487 -23.46 25.18 8.26
CA PHE A 487 -23.55 25.78 6.93
C PHE A 487 -25.00 25.87 6.53
N ASP A 488 -25.44 27.07 6.17
CA ASP A 488 -26.72 27.30 5.52
C ASP A 488 -26.49 27.56 4.03
N LEU A 489 -27.24 26.90 3.18
CA LEU A 489 -27.27 27.17 1.74
C LEU A 489 -28.69 26.98 1.17
N THR A 490 -29.00 27.80 0.18
CA THR A 490 -30.24 27.73 -0.60
C THR A 490 -29.87 27.52 -2.06
N LEU A 491 -30.50 26.52 -2.69
CA LEU A 491 -30.21 26.16 -4.09
C LEU A 491 -31.48 26.22 -4.91
N ASP A 492 -31.59 27.23 -5.79
CA ASP A 492 -32.80 27.49 -6.57
C ASP A 492 -32.92 26.61 -7.83
N GLU A 493 -31.80 26.09 -8.33
CA GLU A 493 -31.78 25.26 -9.54
C GLU A 493 -31.69 23.78 -9.17
N ALA A 494 -32.58 22.98 -9.78
CA ALA A 494 -32.53 21.54 -9.64
C ALA A 494 -31.24 20.97 -10.26
N GLY A 495 -30.59 20.04 -9.56
CA GLY A 495 -29.33 19.48 -9.99
C GLY A 495 -28.65 18.61 -8.94
N HIS A 496 -27.45 18.14 -9.28
CA HIS A 496 -26.57 17.45 -8.35
C HIS A 496 -25.45 18.40 -7.94
N TYR A 497 -25.33 18.64 -6.64
CA TYR A 497 -24.32 19.53 -6.05
C TYR A 497 -23.39 18.67 -5.19
N PRO A 498 -22.21 18.28 -5.70
CA PRO A 498 -21.28 17.47 -4.94
C PRO A 498 -20.74 18.25 -3.74
N PHE A 499 -20.76 17.66 -2.55
CA PHE A 499 -20.04 18.17 -1.39
C PHE A 499 -18.77 17.35 -1.17
N VAL A 500 -17.67 18.01 -0.80
CA VAL A 500 -16.34 17.41 -0.74
C VAL A 500 -15.51 17.99 0.42
N ASP A 501 -14.50 17.24 0.83
CA ASP A 501 -13.27 17.84 1.34
C ASP A 501 -12.40 18.31 0.16
N HIS A 502 -12.15 19.63 0.08
CA HIS A 502 -11.44 20.24 -1.05
C HIS A 502 -9.93 19.97 -1.04
N SER A 503 -9.40 19.30 -0.03
CA SER A 503 -8.12 18.61 -0.16
C SER A 503 -8.34 17.41 -1.08
N MET A 504 -8.20 17.60 -2.40
CA MET A 504 -8.69 16.64 -3.42
C MET A 504 -8.24 15.19 -3.24
N ALA A 505 -7.09 14.94 -2.61
CA ALA A 505 -6.71 13.60 -2.19
C ALA A 505 -7.77 12.96 -1.25
N HIS A 506 -8.30 13.69 -0.27
CA HIS A 506 -9.34 13.23 0.64
C HIS A 506 -10.65 12.91 -0.09
N ALA A 507 -11.06 13.73 -1.07
CA ALA A 507 -12.22 13.44 -1.91
C ALA A 507 -12.02 12.15 -2.73
N VAL A 508 -10.80 11.93 -3.26
CA VAL A 508 -10.42 10.68 -3.92
C VAL A 508 -10.42 9.50 -2.94
N LEU A 509 -10.11 9.72 -1.66
CA LEU A 509 -10.21 8.74 -0.58
C LEU A 509 -11.62 8.61 0.02
N GLY A 510 -12.66 9.13 -0.64
CA GLY A 510 -14.05 8.90 -0.25
C GLY A 510 -14.78 10.05 0.45
N ALA A 511 -14.11 11.18 0.72
CA ALA A 511 -14.69 12.33 1.42
C ALA A 511 -15.51 13.20 0.46
N GLN A 512 -16.53 12.58 -0.15
CA GLN A 512 -17.44 13.23 -1.07
C GLN A 512 -18.84 12.63 -1.02
N GLY A 513 -19.82 13.43 -1.43
CA GLY A 513 -21.21 13.03 -1.59
C GLY A 513 -21.96 13.96 -2.52
N ILE A 514 -23.23 13.65 -2.79
CA ILE A 514 -24.10 14.45 -3.63
C ILE A 514 -25.24 15.00 -2.77
N LEU A 515 -25.47 16.30 -2.85
CA LEU A 515 -26.73 16.93 -2.49
C LEU A 515 -27.58 17.04 -3.77
N GLU A 516 -28.62 16.22 -3.86
CA GLU A 516 -29.59 16.20 -4.95
C GLU A 516 -30.72 17.20 -4.67
N ILE A 517 -30.79 18.23 -5.50
CA ILE A 517 -31.86 19.22 -5.46
C ILE A 517 -32.86 18.87 -6.55
N ALA A 518 -34.03 18.37 -6.15
CA ALA A 518 -35.05 17.94 -7.10
C ALA A 518 -36.45 18.02 -6.49
N THR A 519 -37.44 18.35 -7.32
CA THR A 519 -38.84 18.15 -6.99
C THR A 519 -39.16 16.65 -7.08
N PRO A 520 -39.80 16.03 -6.07
CA PRO A 520 -40.16 14.62 -6.14
C PRO A 520 -40.99 14.29 -7.39
N GLY A 521 -40.48 13.38 -8.22
CA GLY A 521 -41.14 12.92 -9.45
C GLY A 521 -40.80 13.72 -10.71
N GLU A 522 -39.99 14.77 -10.63
CA GLU A 522 -39.47 15.50 -11.79
C GLU A 522 -38.06 15.03 -12.14
N ALA A 523 -37.82 14.71 -13.41
CA ALA A 523 -36.50 14.36 -13.89
C ALA A 523 -35.64 15.62 -14.08
N LEU A 524 -34.36 15.55 -13.71
CA LEU A 524 -33.41 16.64 -13.96
C LEU A 524 -33.29 16.93 -15.46
N ALA A 525 -33.25 18.22 -15.79
CA ALA A 525 -33.06 18.66 -17.17
C ALA A 525 -31.69 18.20 -17.68
N LYS A 526 -31.64 17.61 -18.87
CA LYS A 526 -30.38 17.27 -19.53
C LYS A 526 -29.77 18.55 -20.11
N PRO A 527 -28.46 18.80 -19.91
CA PRO A 527 -27.82 19.97 -20.47
C PRO A 527 -27.92 19.95 -22.00
N GLN A 528 -28.23 21.11 -22.59
CA GLN A 528 -28.18 21.28 -24.04
C GLN A 528 -26.72 21.43 -24.48
N ILE A 529 -26.07 20.30 -24.70
CA ILE A 529 -24.72 20.26 -25.26
C ILE A 529 -24.85 20.47 -26.78
N THR A 530 -24.59 21.68 -27.24
CA THR A 530 -24.47 21.96 -28.67
C THR A 530 -23.08 21.52 -29.14
N LYS A 531 -23.03 20.76 -30.23
CA LYS A 531 -21.75 20.48 -30.89
C LYS A 531 -21.24 21.79 -31.47
N ALA A 532 -19.96 22.10 -31.27
CA ALA A 532 -19.30 23.14 -32.05
C ALA A 532 -19.55 22.88 -33.55
N PRO A 533 -19.66 23.91 -34.41
CA PRO A 533 -19.93 23.74 -35.82
C PRO A 533 -19.01 22.68 -36.42
N VAL A 534 -19.61 21.58 -36.86
CA VAL A 534 -18.92 20.53 -37.59
C VAL A 534 -18.85 20.99 -39.04
N ASP A 535 -17.66 20.91 -39.64
CA ASP A 535 -17.46 21.19 -41.06
C ASP A 535 -18.40 20.28 -41.89
N GLU A 536 -19.36 20.86 -42.62
CA GLU A 536 -20.54 20.19 -43.21
C GLU A 536 -20.23 19.16 -44.33
N ASN A 537 -18.95 18.92 -44.64
CA ASN A 537 -18.54 17.93 -45.64
C ASN A 537 -18.40 16.50 -45.08
N ALA A 538 -18.69 16.24 -43.81
CA ALA A 538 -18.62 14.90 -43.22
C ALA A 538 -20.02 14.30 -42.99
N ALA A 539 -20.45 13.41 -43.89
CA ALA A 539 -21.69 12.65 -43.74
C ALA A 539 -21.53 11.51 -42.72
N PRO A 540 -22.48 11.29 -41.80
CA PRO A 540 -22.44 10.18 -40.85
C PRO A 540 -22.75 8.83 -41.54
N PRO A 541 -22.00 7.75 -41.27
CA PRO A 541 -22.30 6.43 -41.83
C PRO A 541 -23.43 5.72 -41.06
N PRO A 542 -24.20 4.86 -41.73
CA PRO A 542 -25.27 4.08 -41.11
C PRO A 542 -24.73 2.95 -40.23
N ALA A 543 -25.43 2.66 -39.13
CA ALA A 543 -25.10 1.60 -38.19
C ALA A 543 -25.14 0.21 -38.86
N ALA A 544 -24.11 -0.60 -38.63
CA ALA A 544 -24.00 -1.95 -39.17
C ALA A 544 -24.11 -3.02 -38.07
N THR A 545 -25.06 -3.93 -38.24
CA THR A 545 -25.18 -5.19 -37.49
C THR A 545 -24.50 -6.31 -38.28
N GLY A 546 -23.32 -6.77 -37.85
CA GLY A 546 -22.54 -7.84 -38.49
C GLY A 546 -21.29 -8.24 -37.71
N PRO A 547 -20.53 -9.28 -38.13
CA PRO A 547 -19.28 -9.70 -37.50
C PRO A 547 -18.27 -8.53 -37.43
N TYR A 548 -17.47 -8.47 -36.35
CA TYR A 548 -16.62 -7.33 -36.01
C TYR A 548 -15.86 -6.81 -37.24
N THR A 549 -16.15 -5.56 -37.59
CA THR A 549 -15.49 -4.79 -38.62
C THR A 549 -15.12 -3.47 -37.98
N PHE A 550 -13.84 -3.11 -38.01
CA PHE A 550 -13.37 -1.86 -37.41
C PHE A 550 -14.20 -0.68 -37.92
N ASP A 551 -14.80 0.07 -36.99
CA ASP A 551 -15.55 1.29 -37.29
C ASP A 551 -14.69 2.51 -36.92
N PRO A 552 -14.14 3.24 -37.92
CA PRO A 552 -13.29 4.41 -37.65
C PRO A 552 -13.99 5.53 -36.89
N ALA A 553 -15.30 5.71 -37.08
CA ALA A 553 -16.06 6.75 -36.40
C ALA A 553 -16.31 6.37 -34.94
N HIS A 554 -16.63 5.11 -34.69
CA HIS A 554 -16.78 4.58 -33.34
C HIS A 554 -15.47 4.62 -32.56
N GLY A 555 -14.36 4.16 -33.16
CA GLY A 555 -13.03 4.21 -32.55
C GLY A 555 -12.59 5.65 -32.22
N ALA A 556 -12.87 6.61 -33.10
CA ALA A 556 -12.58 8.03 -32.83
C ALA A 556 -13.43 8.61 -31.70
N GLN A 557 -14.72 8.24 -31.61
CA GLN A 557 -15.61 8.66 -30.53
C GLN A 557 -15.16 8.08 -29.19
N LEU A 558 -14.87 6.77 -29.14
CA LEU A 558 -14.37 6.10 -27.95
C LEU A 558 -13.03 6.70 -27.51
N TYR A 559 -12.10 6.91 -28.44
CA TYR A 559 -10.84 7.59 -28.15
C TYR A 559 -11.05 8.98 -27.54
N GLY A 560 -11.95 9.78 -28.12
CA GLY A 560 -12.31 11.10 -27.60
C GLY A 560 -12.88 11.05 -26.18
N THR A 561 -13.58 9.98 -25.84
CA THR A 561 -14.24 9.79 -24.54
C THR A 561 -13.28 9.29 -23.46
N TYR A 562 -12.45 8.30 -23.78
CA TYR A 562 -11.66 7.56 -22.78
C TYR A 562 -10.17 7.91 -22.78
N CYS A 563 -9.62 8.37 -23.91
CA CYS A 563 -8.17 8.43 -24.13
C CYS A 563 -7.67 9.87 -24.31
N ALA A 564 -8.46 10.73 -24.95
CA ALA A 564 -8.04 12.06 -25.39
C ALA A 564 -7.74 13.03 -24.23
N ALA A 565 -8.29 12.81 -23.03
CA ALA A 565 -8.02 13.66 -21.87
C ALA A 565 -6.52 13.70 -21.50
N CYS A 566 -5.83 12.57 -21.65
CA CYS A 566 -4.40 12.45 -21.37
C CYS A 566 -3.57 12.50 -22.66
N HIS A 567 -3.96 11.71 -23.66
CA HIS A 567 -3.18 11.57 -24.90
C HIS A 567 -3.41 12.67 -25.94
N GLN A 568 -4.35 13.58 -25.64
CA GLN A 568 -4.80 14.68 -26.50
C GLN A 568 -5.52 14.18 -27.78
N PRO A 569 -6.45 14.96 -28.36
CA PRO A 569 -7.07 14.61 -29.65
C PRO A 569 -6.05 14.41 -30.79
N THR A 570 -4.85 14.96 -30.65
CA THR A 570 -3.74 14.86 -31.61
C THR A 570 -2.85 13.64 -31.40
N GLY A 571 -3.07 12.85 -30.35
CA GLY A 571 -2.23 11.69 -29.99
C GLY A 571 -0.80 12.06 -29.58
N LEU A 572 -0.50 13.33 -29.32
CA LEU A 572 0.83 13.80 -28.94
C LEU A 572 1.12 13.65 -27.44
N GLY A 573 0.09 13.39 -26.63
CA GLY A 573 0.21 13.42 -25.18
C GLY A 573 0.68 14.77 -24.67
N LEU A 574 1.33 14.75 -23.50
CA LEU A 574 1.96 15.90 -22.89
C LEU A 574 3.38 15.50 -22.45
N PRO A 575 4.44 16.04 -23.09
CA PRO A 575 5.81 15.67 -22.77
C PRO A 575 6.12 15.72 -21.26
N GLY A 576 6.62 14.62 -20.71
CA GLY A 576 6.93 14.47 -19.28
C GLY A 576 5.75 14.08 -18.38
N ALA A 577 4.51 14.07 -18.88
CA ALA A 577 3.32 13.69 -18.13
C ALA A 577 2.55 12.53 -18.77
N PHE A 578 2.25 12.63 -20.07
CA PHE A 578 1.53 11.58 -20.83
C PHE A 578 2.26 11.27 -22.14
N PRO A 579 2.51 9.99 -22.44
CA PRO A 579 3.27 9.61 -23.62
C PRO A 579 2.48 9.88 -24.92
N PRO A 580 3.18 10.18 -26.03
CA PRO A 580 2.55 10.25 -27.34
C PRO A 580 2.10 8.85 -27.78
N LEU A 581 0.95 8.79 -28.46
CA LEU A 581 0.49 7.62 -29.21
C LEU A 581 0.85 7.72 -30.69
N LYS A 582 1.00 8.96 -31.20
CA LYS A 582 1.57 9.22 -32.51
C LYS A 582 3.04 8.79 -32.53
N GLY A 583 3.40 7.90 -33.47
CA GLY A 583 4.76 7.40 -33.61
C GLY A 583 5.20 6.41 -32.52
N ASN A 584 4.29 6.02 -31.62
CA ASN A 584 4.65 5.19 -30.47
C ASN A 584 5.04 3.77 -30.89
N PRO A 585 6.18 3.22 -30.43
CA PRO A 585 6.64 1.89 -30.82
C PRO A 585 5.66 0.76 -30.49
N ALA A 586 4.92 0.85 -29.38
CA ALA A 586 3.93 -0.16 -29.00
C ALA A 586 2.70 -0.11 -29.93
N VAL A 587 2.24 1.10 -30.28
CA VAL A 587 1.15 1.31 -31.24
C VAL A 587 1.56 0.87 -32.65
N LEU A 588 2.81 1.11 -33.04
CA LEU A 588 3.31 0.76 -34.38
C LEU A 588 3.75 -0.70 -34.53
N ASN A 589 3.86 -1.46 -33.43
CA ASN A 589 4.35 -2.83 -33.46
C ASN A 589 3.40 -3.73 -34.26
N ALA A 590 3.97 -4.63 -35.07
CA ALA A 590 3.20 -5.64 -35.80
C ALA A 590 2.49 -6.63 -34.86
N ASP A 591 3.09 -6.91 -33.71
CA ASP A 591 2.46 -7.60 -32.60
C ASP A 591 1.72 -6.58 -31.70
N PRO A 592 0.39 -6.58 -31.68
CA PRO A 592 -0.38 -5.62 -30.90
C PRO A 592 -0.45 -5.94 -29.41
N THR A 593 0.13 -7.07 -28.95
CA THR A 593 -0.05 -7.57 -27.58
C THR A 593 0.28 -6.51 -26.53
N LYS A 594 1.40 -5.79 -26.68
CA LYS A 594 1.77 -4.72 -25.73
C LYS A 594 0.76 -3.57 -25.72
N GLN A 595 0.29 -3.12 -26.88
CA GLN A 595 -0.71 -2.04 -26.95
C GLN A 595 -2.02 -2.48 -26.28
N LEU A 596 -2.49 -3.68 -26.59
CA LEU A 596 -3.72 -4.23 -26.06
C LEU A 596 -3.64 -4.46 -24.54
N ASP A 597 -2.51 -4.99 -24.06
CA ASP A 597 -2.27 -5.20 -22.64
C ASP A 597 -2.28 -3.88 -21.86
N VAL A 598 -1.65 -2.83 -22.40
CA VAL A 598 -1.67 -1.48 -21.79
C VAL A 598 -3.07 -0.89 -21.74
N ILE A 599 -3.89 -1.03 -22.79
CA ILE A 599 -5.29 -0.56 -22.76
C ILE A 599 -6.12 -1.35 -21.75
N LEU A 600 -5.94 -2.67 -21.70
CA LEU A 600 -6.69 -3.55 -20.81
C LEU A 600 -6.30 -3.35 -19.34
N HIS A 601 -5.01 -3.30 -19.04
CA HIS A 601 -4.45 -3.44 -17.69
C HIS A 601 -3.73 -2.20 -17.17
N GLY A 602 -3.64 -1.15 -17.98
CA GLY A 602 -2.95 0.07 -17.63
C GLY A 602 -1.44 -0.06 -17.76
N LEU A 603 -0.72 1.00 -17.36
CA LEU A 603 0.74 1.05 -17.41
C LEU A 603 1.28 2.00 -16.35
N HIS A 604 2.34 1.61 -15.66
CA HIS A 604 3.03 2.48 -14.71
C HIS A 604 4.52 2.13 -14.62
N GLY A 605 5.38 3.16 -14.53
CA GLY A 605 6.82 3.00 -14.28
C GLY A 605 7.67 2.54 -15.47
N GLU A 606 7.08 2.32 -16.66
CA GLU A 606 7.83 2.03 -17.87
C GLU A 606 8.31 3.30 -18.58
N ALA A 607 9.54 3.26 -19.10
CA ALA A 607 10.04 4.28 -19.99
C ALA A 607 9.59 4.00 -21.44
N ILE A 608 9.07 5.03 -22.11
CA ILE A 608 8.68 4.97 -23.53
C ILE A 608 9.69 5.83 -24.30
N ASP A 609 10.45 5.19 -25.19
CA ASP A 609 11.56 5.80 -25.93
C ASP A 609 12.60 6.52 -25.04
N GLY A 610 12.90 5.94 -23.88
CA GLY A 610 13.87 6.49 -22.93
C GLY A 610 13.34 7.66 -22.09
N VAL A 611 12.08 8.06 -22.26
CA VAL A 611 11.40 9.04 -21.41
C VAL A 611 10.52 8.31 -20.41
N SER A 612 10.76 8.54 -19.11
CA SER A 612 9.91 8.00 -18.04
C SER A 612 8.72 8.93 -17.83
N TYR A 613 7.52 8.35 -17.81
CA TYR A 613 6.27 9.06 -17.52
C TYR A 613 5.80 8.63 -16.13
N PRO A 614 5.72 9.55 -15.15
CA PRO A 614 5.41 9.21 -13.77
C PRO A 614 3.92 8.91 -13.55
N SER A 615 3.05 9.34 -14.47
CA SER A 615 1.61 9.15 -14.37
C SER A 615 1.22 7.71 -14.74
N ALA A 616 0.51 7.03 -13.85
CA ALA A 616 -0.09 5.74 -14.14
C ALA A 616 -1.25 5.88 -15.14
N MET A 617 -1.26 5.04 -16.18
CA MET A 617 -2.40 4.86 -17.05
C MET A 617 -3.36 3.84 -16.41
N PRO A 618 -4.64 4.19 -16.19
CA PRO A 618 -5.61 3.27 -15.60
C PRO A 618 -5.98 2.12 -16.56
N PRO A 619 -6.40 0.95 -16.04
CA PRO A 619 -6.91 -0.16 -16.83
C PRO A 619 -8.33 0.09 -17.35
N PHE A 620 -8.63 -0.34 -18.59
CA PHE A 620 -9.98 -0.26 -19.18
C PHE A 620 -10.67 -1.62 -19.37
N ALA A 621 -10.05 -2.72 -18.94
CA ALA A 621 -10.64 -4.05 -19.06
C ALA A 621 -12.04 -4.17 -18.44
N ALA A 622 -12.31 -3.49 -17.33
CA ALA A 622 -13.62 -3.56 -16.67
C ALA A 622 -14.71 -2.71 -17.36
N SER A 623 -14.31 -1.67 -18.08
CA SER A 623 -15.23 -0.63 -18.59
C SER A 623 -15.55 -0.77 -20.07
N LEU A 624 -14.70 -1.45 -20.84
CA LEU A 624 -14.83 -1.58 -22.29
C LEU A 624 -14.80 -3.04 -22.72
N ASN A 625 -15.67 -3.38 -23.67
CA ASN A 625 -15.71 -4.71 -24.26
C ASN A 625 -14.59 -4.90 -25.32
N ASP A 626 -14.42 -6.12 -25.82
CA ASP A 626 -13.33 -6.46 -26.75
C ASP A 626 -13.41 -5.72 -28.09
N ALA A 627 -14.62 -5.45 -28.59
CA ALA A 627 -14.83 -4.71 -29.83
C ALA A 627 -14.50 -3.22 -29.66
N ASP A 628 -14.92 -2.61 -28.55
CA ASP A 628 -14.64 -1.20 -28.24
C ASP A 628 -13.13 -0.95 -28.12
N ILE A 629 -12.42 -1.86 -27.42
CA ILE A 629 -10.96 -1.78 -27.29
C ILE A 629 -10.28 -1.99 -28.64
N ALA A 630 -10.78 -2.90 -29.47
CA ALA A 630 -10.25 -3.11 -30.81
C ALA A 630 -10.45 -1.87 -31.70
N ASP A 631 -11.59 -1.19 -31.58
CA ASP A 631 -11.87 0.08 -32.28
C ASP A 631 -10.96 1.22 -31.80
N ILE A 632 -10.74 1.36 -30.48
CA ILE A 632 -9.79 2.34 -29.92
C ILE A 632 -8.37 2.05 -30.42
N ALA A 633 -7.90 0.81 -30.27
CA ALA A 633 -6.55 0.42 -30.66
C ALA A 633 -6.34 0.65 -32.17
N ASN A 634 -7.34 0.34 -32.99
CA ASN A 634 -7.29 0.59 -34.43
C ASN A 634 -7.30 2.09 -34.78
N HIS A 635 -8.08 2.90 -34.06
CA HIS A 635 -8.04 4.35 -34.20
C HIS A 635 -6.62 4.88 -33.93
N GLU A 636 -5.97 4.46 -32.85
CA GLU A 636 -4.59 4.85 -32.54
C GLU A 636 -3.60 4.40 -33.63
N ARG A 637 -3.78 3.17 -34.15
CA ARG A 637 -2.88 2.53 -35.13
C ARG A 637 -2.91 3.15 -36.52
N ILE A 638 -3.96 3.87 -36.87
CA ILE A 638 -4.14 4.51 -38.18
C ILE A 638 -4.19 6.04 -38.12
N SER A 639 -4.29 6.62 -36.94
CA SER A 639 -4.43 8.07 -36.76
C SER A 639 -3.08 8.79 -36.71
N TRP A 640 -3.11 10.10 -36.96
CA TRP A 640 -1.97 11.00 -36.80
C TRP A 640 -0.73 10.65 -37.63
N GLY A 641 -0.87 9.84 -38.68
CA GLY A 641 0.21 9.35 -39.54
C GLY A 641 0.77 7.99 -39.14
N ASN A 642 0.19 7.32 -38.13
CA ASN A 642 0.49 5.93 -37.82
C ASN A 642 0.02 5.01 -38.96
N GLN A 643 0.80 3.96 -39.24
CA GLN A 643 0.47 2.96 -40.25
C GLN A 643 0.74 1.56 -39.71
N ALA A 644 -0.02 1.16 -38.69
CA ALA A 644 0.12 -0.15 -38.07
C ALA A 644 -1.01 -1.11 -38.50
N LYS A 645 -0.71 -2.42 -38.47
CA LYS A 645 -1.67 -3.46 -38.84
C LYS A 645 -2.86 -3.47 -37.88
N GLN A 646 -4.09 -3.43 -38.38
CA GLN A 646 -5.29 -3.44 -37.54
C GLN A 646 -5.43 -4.72 -36.69
N VAL A 647 -6.14 -4.59 -35.58
CA VAL A 647 -6.43 -5.62 -34.58
C VAL A 647 -7.90 -6.04 -34.62
N THR A 648 -8.18 -7.27 -34.21
CA THR A 648 -9.55 -7.81 -34.09
C THR A 648 -9.99 -7.95 -32.64
N ALA A 649 -11.32 -7.98 -32.42
CA ALA A 649 -11.89 -8.24 -31.10
C ALA A 649 -11.41 -9.59 -30.52
N GLU A 650 -11.17 -10.62 -31.34
CA GLU A 650 -10.64 -11.90 -30.89
C GLU A 650 -9.20 -11.79 -30.37
N GLN A 651 -8.38 -10.91 -30.96
CA GLN A 651 -7.03 -10.64 -30.46
C GLN A 651 -7.09 -9.93 -29.11
N VAL A 652 -8.00 -8.97 -28.93
CA VAL A 652 -8.24 -8.33 -27.62
C VAL A 652 -8.67 -9.37 -26.59
N LYS A 653 -9.64 -10.22 -26.96
CA LYS A 653 -10.12 -11.31 -26.10
C LYS A 653 -8.98 -12.25 -25.69
N ALA A 654 -8.11 -12.61 -26.63
CA ALA A 654 -6.96 -13.48 -26.37
C ALA A 654 -5.99 -12.86 -25.35
N VAL A 655 -5.67 -11.56 -25.48
CA VAL A 655 -4.83 -10.85 -24.51
C VAL A 655 -5.52 -10.75 -23.16
N ARG A 656 -6.81 -10.40 -23.14
CA ARG A 656 -7.62 -10.31 -21.91
C ARG A 656 -7.68 -11.63 -21.14
N ASP A 657 -7.76 -12.76 -21.83
CA ASP A 657 -7.81 -14.07 -21.20
C ASP A 657 -6.42 -14.61 -20.83
N ALA A 658 -5.35 -14.17 -21.52
CA ALA A 658 -3.97 -14.58 -21.22
C ALA A 658 -3.40 -13.94 -19.94
N SER A 659 -3.97 -12.81 -19.49
CA SER A 659 -3.56 -12.10 -18.28
C SER A 659 -4.36 -12.48 -17.01
N LYS A 660 -5.18 -13.54 -17.08
CA LYS A 660 -5.83 -14.19 -15.93
C LYS A 660 -5.00 -15.37 -15.44
#